data_AF-A0A924QL04-F1
#
_entry.id   AF-A0A924QL04-F1
#
_cell.length_a   1.000
_cell.length_b   1.000
_cell.length_c   1.000
_cell.angle_alpha   90.00
_cell.angle_beta   90.00
_cell.angle_gamma   90.00
#
_symmetry.space_group_name_H-M   'P 1'
#
loop_
_entity.id
_entity.type
_entity.pdbx_description
1 polymer ?
#
loop_
_entity_poly.entity_id
_entity_poly.type
_entity_poly.pdbx_seq_one_letter_code
_entity_poly.pdbx_strand_id
1 'polypeptide(L)'
;IISSANPRTLPDLIEDTAASTFQSRRIKPFSGQWQPTHLLSNGRYSVALRPNGAGVSRLKHNNALHNINRWRDDALRDHYGSFIYLRSQADAPVHSVTAHPAPHPLWRYNACLMADRVQFDVRSSDFEASTTVLVSPEDDTEIRLLVLNNTTNEAAVYEVISCFEVVLADAKADEAHPAFSNLFIESTWHPAWRAIVSARRPRLHGDSSLACAHFLAETDADANVVSVECLADRRAFLGRNRARSQPVIDVPGASNSSTPLPDGTPANGLDPVACLRVTVRVPAGGVTRLTFATAAAPDKAALTARIDKYLQPMHIERATRMAATLAQVRLRDLGIDPDENAALQDLSTALMYSTNRSSTSTAGIDQRLLWRFGISGDKPILLVRIHASEGLGLVQSLLRAQPWWSFGGLATDVVVLNSEDNSYAQLLQREILAQRDRLNQKAQNSFPLSDAAGFYLLRDYEVSAAEKAALSTLARVIFMADGRPLETQVSALRTQWLQGKNTAPINALVVAELPSTRQGTPLRNVRKPSGQFDAATGEFRFEVHAAVYPARPWVNVIANAHFGFQVSEAGSGYTWATNSRLHQITPWSNDPVEDPGREHYLLQDVESRQFLRFAPGSHRGHDATNAVESHQVRHGQGYSVFTTLHDQLLLKVTFFADAVDAVKLVHIELRNDGPRTRQLRALAMAEWQMGASLAERRTVLTWNAPSSMAVMAQQRESRTGFGGSTAFLALAGLPGLVQWTCDRSEFFDAAGHLSWPITLGQRAGGSFDPCGAVASSFKVAPGAVVNFTFVLGHASDAAGAEALASAWQRKNVAAALQSSQTFWSELLGRVQVSTPDALFDALVNRWLLYQTLTSRLWSKAGFYQAGGAFGFRDQLQDSMAFAAVEPQRLRAQIVLNASRQFAEGDVQHWWHAPGGEGVRTHFSDDLLWLPFACAHYIDVTGDAAVLDESVAFIEGASIPPGQEDAYYAPDISAQSASLYEHCARTLDRSLPTGTHGLPLMGTGDWNDGMNRVGHEGRGESVWLAWFLCSVVQSFAPLAEARGDTARAATWRAAREGWVKALHTHGWDGQWFRRAFFDNGEPLGSDANAECKIDMIAQAWAVLSGASSDAYTQPAMQAMKTLLIDNSAGLMHLLTPPFTNTADTVDAAEKVEKVEKVDTVETVDGVDKVDAVNSVDSAHPVNTHTAANNPGYIQAYPPGVRENGGQYNHAAVWALMAQAQSG
;
A
#
# COMPACT_ATOMS: atom_id res chain seq x y z
N ILE A 1 -5.23 12.84 -69.61
CA ILE A 1 -6.28 12.98 -70.65
C ILE A 1 -7.44 12.05 -70.28
N ILE A 2 -8.65 12.51 -70.56
CA ILE A 2 -9.99 12.04 -70.16
C ILE A 2 -10.32 10.56 -70.50
N SER A 3 -11.11 9.91 -69.63
CA SER A 3 -11.92 8.68 -69.85
C SER A 3 -11.17 7.35 -70.13
N SER A 4 -11.70 6.15 -69.86
CA SER A 4 -13.11 5.71 -69.73
C SER A 4 -13.28 4.38 -68.96
N ALA A 5 -14.55 3.96 -68.75
CA ALA A 5 -15.06 2.60 -68.55
C ALA A 5 -15.18 1.96 -67.13
N ASN A 6 -16.43 2.01 -66.64
CA ASN A 6 -17.17 1.09 -65.75
C ASN A 6 -16.71 0.80 -64.30
N PRO A 7 -17.59 1.07 -63.29
CA PRO A 7 -17.46 0.43 -61.99
C PRO A 7 -17.85 -1.05 -62.10
N ARG A 8 -17.05 -1.96 -61.54
CA ARG A 8 -17.53 -3.30 -61.24
C ARG A 8 -18.54 -3.20 -60.10
N THR A 9 -19.70 -3.84 -60.26
CA THR A 9 -20.59 -4.13 -59.16
C THR A 9 -19.80 -4.81 -58.04
N LEU A 10 -19.99 -4.35 -56.80
CA LEU A 10 -19.55 -5.08 -55.63
C LEU A 10 -20.15 -6.50 -55.69
N PRO A 11 -19.40 -7.56 -55.31
CA PRO A 11 -20.01 -8.86 -55.09
C PRO A 11 -21.10 -8.68 -54.03
N ASP A 12 -22.30 -9.22 -54.29
CA ASP A 12 -23.39 -9.17 -53.34
C ASP A 12 -22.91 -9.72 -51.99
N LEU A 13 -23.15 -8.95 -50.93
CA LEU A 13 -23.02 -9.43 -49.56
C LEU A 13 -23.95 -10.63 -49.41
N ILE A 14 -23.38 -11.83 -49.34
CA ILE A 14 -24.14 -13.01 -48.94
C ILE A 14 -24.63 -12.73 -47.52
N GLU A 15 -25.93 -12.50 -47.39
CA GLU A 15 -26.64 -12.42 -46.10
C GLU A 15 -26.70 -13.81 -45.45
N ASP A 16 -25.55 -14.40 -45.16
CA ASP A 16 -25.46 -15.50 -44.21
C ASP A 16 -25.50 -14.89 -42.80
N THR A 17 -26.70 -14.47 -42.40
CA THR A 17 -26.99 -13.89 -41.09
C THR A 17 -26.97 -14.97 -40.01
N ALA A 18 -25.80 -15.60 -39.83
CA ALA A 18 -25.46 -16.28 -38.60
C ALA A 18 -25.67 -15.30 -37.45
N ALA A 19 -26.62 -15.60 -36.57
CA ALA A 19 -26.97 -14.73 -35.45
C ALA A 19 -25.72 -14.41 -34.62
N SER A 20 -25.57 -13.15 -34.21
CA SER A 20 -24.41 -12.72 -33.45
C SER A 20 -24.23 -13.59 -32.20
N THR A 21 -23.06 -14.22 -32.06
CA THR A 21 -22.71 -15.10 -30.93
C THR A 21 -22.62 -14.35 -29.60
N PHE A 22 -22.75 -13.03 -29.61
CA PHE A 22 -22.75 -12.17 -28.43
C PHE A 22 -23.94 -11.20 -28.47
N GLN A 23 -24.63 -11.02 -27.34
CA GLN A 23 -25.66 -9.98 -27.19
C GLN A 23 -25.19 -8.86 -26.27
N SER A 24 -25.39 -7.60 -26.69
CA SER A 24 -25.00 -6.42 -25.91
C SER A 24 -25.79 -6.32 -24.60
N ARG A 25 -25.10 -6.36 -23.46
CA ARG A 25 -25.74 -6.31 -22.14
C ARG A 25 -25.86 -4.86 -21.66
N ARG A 26 -27.08 -4.30 -21.68
CA ARG A 26 -27.38 -2.95 -21.17
C ARG A 26 -27.67 -2.97 -19.67
N ILE A 27 -27.06 -2.06 -18.93
CA ILE A 27 -27.11 -2.02 -17.46
C ILE A 27 -27.23 -0.57 -17.00
N LYS A 28 -28.09 -0.31 -16.01
CA LYS A 28 -28.17 0.98 -15.33
C LYS A 28 -27.24 0.97 -14.11
N PRO A 29 -26.25 1.86 -14.01
CA PRO A 29 -25.46 2.05 -12.80
C PRO A 29 -26.36 2.34 -11.60
N PHE A 30 -25.92 1.95 -10.40
CA PHE A 30 -26.56 2.24 -9.11
C PHE A 30 -28.02 1.79 -8.96
N SER A 31 -28.52 0.92 -9.84
CA SER A 31 -29.90 0.43 -9.87
C SER A 31 -30.29 -0.55 -8.74
N GLY A 32 -29.44 -0.69 -7.70
CA GLY A 32 -29.55 -1.73 -6.67
C GLY A 32 -29.26 -3.16 -7.16
N GLN A 33 -29.06 -3.34 -8.47
CA GLN A 33 -28.75 -4.62 -9.10
C GLN A 33 -27.25 -4.94 -9.04
N TRP A 34 -26.91 -6.22 -9.20
CA TRP A 34 -25.54 -6.68 -9.39
C TRP A 34 -24.89 -5.99 -10.60
N GLN A 35 -23.73 -5.39 -10.38
CA GLN A 35 -22.96 -4.71 -11.43
C GLN A 35 -21.81 -5.62 -11.87
N PRO A 36 -21.91 -6.30 -13.04
CA PRO A 36 -20.89 -7.22 -13.54
C PRO A 36 -19.56 -6.52 -13.84
N THR A 37 -18.54 -7.34 -14.14
CA THR A 37 -17.22 -6.88 -14.57
C THR A 37 -16.93 -7.46 -15.94
N HIS A 38 -16.66 -6.59 -16.89
CA HIS A 38 -16.33 -6.93 -18.26
C HIS A 38 -14.81 -6.84 -18.46
N LEU A 39 -14.24 -7.81 -19.18
CA LEU A 39 -12.80 -7.91 -19.43
C LEU A 39 -12.50 -7.64 -20.90
N LEU A 40 -11.79 -6.55 -21.19
CA LEU A 40 -11.25 -6.21 -22.50
C LEU A 40 -9.76 -6.54 -22.52
N SER A 41 -9.23 -7.19 -23.56
CA SER A 41 -7.80 -7.49 -23.62
C SER A 41 -7.25 -7.81 -25.03
N ASN A 42 -5.94 -7.60 -25.19
CA ASN A 42 -5.15 -8.14 -26.29
C ASN A 42 -4.27 -9.37 -25.88
N GLY A 43 -4.34 -9.79 -24.61
CA GLY A 43 -3.55 -10.88 -24.00
C GLY A 43 -2.35 -10.40 -23.18
N ARG A 44 -1.94 -9.13 -23.34
CA ARG A 44 -0.89 -8.45 -22.57
C ARG A 44 -1.44 -7.23 -21.83
N TYR A 45 -2.08 -6.31 -22.54
CA TYR A 45 -2.88 -5.25 -21.94
C TYR A 45 -4.29 -5.76 -21.68
N SER A 46 -4.81 -5.49 -20.49
CA SER A 46 -6.18 -5.84 -20.09
C SER A 46 -6.83 -4.69 -19.36
N VAL A 47 -8.14 -4.53 -19.52
CA VAL A 47 -8.96 -3.56 -18.80
C VAL A 47 -10.19 -4.28 -18.26
N ALA A 48 -10.34 -4.29 -16.94
CA ALA A 48 -11.54 -4.75 -16.27
C ALA A 48 -12.42 -3.54 -15.94
N LEU A 49 -13.64 -3.48 -16.46
CA LEU A 49 -14.58 -2.37 -16.26
C LEU A 49 -15.91 -2.83 -15.65
N ARG A 50 -16.49 -1.98 -14.82
CA ARG A 50 -17.86 -2.11 -14.31
C ARG A 50 -18.77 -1.04 -14.95
N PRO A 51 -20.11 -1.23 -14.97
CA PRO A 51 -21.08 -0.30 -15.55
C PRO A 51 -21.01 1.17 -15.08
N ASN A 52 -20.44 1.44 -13.92
CA ASN A 52 -20.21 2.78 -13.34
C ASN A 52 -18.85 3.40 -13.74
N GLY A 53 -18.09 2.78 -14.66
CA GLY A 53 -16.77 3.24 -15.10
C GLY A 53 -15.61 2.87 -14.19
N ALA A 54 -15.87 2.32 -13.00
CA ALA A 54 -14.84 1.83 -12.11
C ALA A 54 -14.14 0.59 -12.70
N GLY A 55 -12.86 0.41 -12.37
CA GLY A 55 -12.07 -0.63 -13.01
C GLY A 55 -10.56 -0.50 -12.85
N VAL A 56 -9.86 -1.32 -13.62
CA VAL A 56 -8.40 -1.38 -13.61
C VAL A 56 -7.85 -1.82 -14.96
N SER A 57 -6.85 -1.09 -15.43
CA SER A 57 -6.06 -1.35 -16.62
C SER A 57 -4.71 -1.93 -16.19
N ARG A 58 -4.24 -3.01 -16.85
CA ARG A 58 -3.08 -3.79 -16.43
C ARG A 58 -2.24 -4.24 -17.62
N LEU A 59 -0.92 -4.36 -17.41
CA LEU A 59 0.03 -4.93 -18.37
C LEU A 59 0.63 -6.23 -17.82
N LYS A 60 0.62 -7.29 -18.61
CA LYS A 60 1.43 -8.50 -18.40
C LYS A 60 2.83 -8.29 -18.98
N HIS A 61 3.83 -8.33 -18.12
CA HIS A 61 5.26 -8.21 -18.46
C HIS A 61 6.06 -9.17 -17.55
N ASN A 62 7.06 -9.86 -18.12
CA ASN A 62 7.87 -10.87 -17.42
C ASN A 62 7.04 -11.86 -16.58
N ASN A 63 5.92 -12.32 -17.13
CA ASN A 63 4.88 -13.16 -16.49
C ASN A 63 4.18 -12.58 -15.24
N ALA A 64 4.60 -11.42 -14.74
CA ALA A 64 3.89 -10.64 -13.72
C ALA A 64 2.79 -9.76 -14.34
N LEU A 65 1.85 -9.34 -13.51
CA LEU A 65 0.72 -8.48 -13.90
C LEU A 65 0.78 -7.17 -13.12
N HIS A 66 1.07 -6.08 -13.82
CA HIS A 66 1.25 -4.75 -13.23
C HIS A 66 -0.01 -3.91 -13.48
N ASN A 67 -0.54 -3.30 -12.42
CA ASN A 67 -1.61 -2.31 -12.51
C ASN A 67 -1.05 -1.01 -13.10
N ILE A 68 -1.69 -0.47 -14.13
CA ILE A 68 -1.39 0.87 -14.66
C ILE A 68 -2.02 1.94 -13.75
N ASN A 69 -3.29 1.75 -13.41
CA ASN A 69 -4.00 2.59 -12.44
C ASN A 69 -4.29 1.86 -11.12
N ARG A 70 -4.49 2.62 -10.03
CA ARG A 70 -4.81 2.06 -8.71
C ARG A 70 -6.11 1.25 -8.70
N TRP A 71 -6.13 0.18 -7.88
CA TRP A 71 -7.26 -0.72 -7.66
C TRP A 71 -7.21 -1.35 -6.26
N ARG A 72 -8.35 -1.64 -5.63
CA ARG A 72 -8.45 -2.37 -4.35
C ARG A 72 -9.60 -3.37 -4.38
N ASP A 73 -9.45 -4.46 -3.64
CA ASP A 73 -10.50 -5.46 -3.41
C ASP A 73 -11.55 -4.92 -2.41
N ASP A 74 -12.43 -3.99 -2.86
CA ASP A 74 -13.57 -3.46 -2.09
C ASP A 74 -14.76 -3.09 -3.00
N ALA A 75 -15.58 -4.10 -3.35
CA ALA A 75 -16.76 -3.93 -4.21
C ALA A 75 -17.88 -3.06 -3.62
N LEU A 76 -17.82 -2.71 -2.33
CA LEU A 76 -18.78 -1.79 -1.71
C LEU A 76 -18.43 -0.31 -1.97
N ARG A 77 -17.16 0.01 -2.28
CA ARG A 77 -16.72 1.39 -2.54
C ARG A 77 -16.54 1.69 -4.02
N ASP A 78 -15.87 0.79 -4.74
CA ASP A 78 -15.73 0.82 -6.20
C ASP A 78 -15.29 2.17 -6.81
N HIS A 79 -14.46 2.94 -6.09
CA HIS A 79 -14.13 4.34 -6.42
C HIS A 79 -12.83 4.51 -7.22
N TYR A 80 -12.23 3.43 -7.69
CA TYR A 80 -10.97 3.41 -8.45
C TYR A 80 -11.20 3.09 -9.94
N GLY A 81 -10.43 3.74 -10.81
CA GLY A 81 -10.60 3.61 -12.25
C GLY A 81 -9.82 4.68 -13.02
N SER A 82 -10.11 4.75 -14.32
CA SER A 82 -9.77 5.86 -15.19
C SER A 82 -11.06 6.54 -15.60
N PHE A 83 -11.22 7.79 -15.18
CA PHE A 83 -12.50 8.49 -15.15
C PHE A 83 -12.44 9.77 -15.99
N ILE A 84 -13.57 10.13 -16.59
CA ILE A 84 -13.74 11.38 -17.33
C ILE A 84 -14.76 12.24 -16.60
N TYR A 85 -14.31 13.39 -16.11
CA TYR A 85 -15.16 14.42 -15.51
C TYR A 85 -15.49 15.50 -16.55
N LEU A 86 -16.64 16.13 -16.36
CA LEU A 86 -17.13 17.27 -17.14
C LEU A 86 -17.44 18.43 -16.18
N ARG A 87 -17.01 19.63 -16.56
CA ARG A 87 -17.29 20.90 -15.86
C ARG A 87 -17.68 21.96 -16.88
N SER A 88 -18.72 22.76 -16.62
CA SER A 88 -19.20 23.79 -17.56
C SER A 88 -18.56 25.17 -17.37
N GLN A 89 -18.11 25.50 -16.16
CA GLN A 89 -17.42 26.74 -15.80
C GLN A 89 -16.46 26.47 -14.65
N ALA A 90 -15.37 27.21 -14.50
CA ALA A 90 -14.33 26.94 -13.49
C ALA A 90 -14.89 26.80 -12.05
N ASP A 91 -15.78 27.68 -11.62
CA ASP A 91 -16.38 27.64 -10.27
C ASP A 91 -17.46 26.54 -10.08
N ALA A 92 -17.82 25.79 -11.14
CA ALA A 92 -18.84 24.74 -11.06
C ALA A 92 -18.29 23.41 -10.51
N PRO A 93 -19.10 22.61 -9.80
CA PRO A 93 -18.71 21.26 -9.40
C PRO A 93 -18.46 20.36 -10.62
N VAL A 94 -17.59 19.37 -10.46
CA VAL A 94 -17.30 18.39 -11.51
C VAL A 94 -18.14 17.13 -11.37
N HIS A 95 -18.55 16.58 -12.51
CA HIS A 95 -19.37 15.39 -12.56
C HIS A 95 -18.86 14.41 -13.60
N SER A 96 -18.89 13.11 -13.29
CA SER A 96 -18.41 12.05 -14.18
C SER A 96 -19.44 11.71 -15.26
N VAL A 97 -18.97 11.53 -16.49
CA VAL A 97 -19.78 11.02 -17.61
C VAL A 97 -19.94 9.50 -17.57
N THR A 98 -19.11 8.77 -16.80
CA THR A 98 -19.22 7.32 -16.60
C THR A 98 -19.98 6.94 -15.32
N ALA A 99 -20.50 7.93 -14.58
CA ALA A 99 -21.12 7.85 -13.25
C ALA A 99 -20.14 7.88 -12.07
N HIS A 100 -19.18 6.96 -11.90
CA HIS A 100 -18.13 7.13 -10.87
C HIS A 100 -17.00 8.06 -11.29
N PRO A 101 -16.34 8.75 -10.33
CA PRO A 101 -16.65 8.76 -8.89
C PRO A 101 -17.61 9.90 -8.50
N ALA A 102 -17.94 10.82 -9.41
CA ALA A 102 -18.73 12.01 -9.14
C ALA A 102 -20.09 12.01 -9.89
N PRO A 103 -21.08 11.18 -9.51
CA PRO A 103 -22.34 11.14 -10.24
C PRO A 103 -23.14 12.42 -10.05
N HIS A 104 -23.81 12.90 -11.10
CA HIS A 104 -24.76 14.02 -11.00
C HIS A 104 -26.19 13.50 -10.75
N PRO A 105 -26.92 14.02 -9.75
CA PRO A 105 -28.21 13.46 -9.33
C PRO A 105 -29.32 13.55 -10.40
N LEU A 106 -29.25 14.53 -11.31
CA LEU A 106 -30.24 14.71 -12.39
C LEU A 106 -29.84 14.03 -13.71
N TRP A 107 -28.62 13.50 -13.85
CA TRP A 107 -28.18 12.87 -15.10
C TRP A 107 -28.64 11.42 -15.18
N ARG A 108 -28.95 10.96 -16.40
CA ARG A 108 -29.40 9.59 -16.65
C ARG A 108 -28.26 8.78 -17.27
N TYR A 109 -27.77 7.80 -16.52
CA TYR A 109 -26.66 6.94 -16.92
C TYR A 109 -27.13 5.56 -17.44
N ASN A 110 -26.43 5.04 -18.43
CA ASN A 110 -26.56 3.68 -18.95
C ASN A 110 -25.17 3.16 -19.36
N ALA A 111 -24.92 1.87 -19.18
CA ALA A 111 -23.76 1.19 -19.72
C ALA A 111 -24.19 0.08 -20.69
N CYS A 112 -23.37 -0.21 -21.68
CA CYS A 112 -23.55 -1.27 -22.66
C CYS A 112 -22.26 -2.08 -22.75
N LEU A 113 -22.31 -3.34 -22.29
CA LEU A 113 -21.19 -4.27 -22.37
C LEU A 113 -21.29 -5.04 -23.70
N MET A 114 -20.30 -4.86 -24.57
CA MET A 114 -20.19 -5.51 -25.88
C MET A 114 -18.99 -6.48 -25.85
N ALA A 115 -18.78 -7.32 -26.89
CA ALA A 115 -17.71 -8.31 -26.87
C ALA A 115 -16.30 -7.69 -26.90
N ASP A 116 -16.21 -6.51 -27.50
CA ASP A 116 -14.99 -5.81 -27.92
C ASP A 116 -14.81 -4.44 -27.28
N ARG A 117 -15.85 -3.92 -26.60
CA ARG A 117 -15.90 -2.58 -26.03
C ARG A 117 -16.91 -2.46 -24.89
N VAL A 118 -16.74 -1.44 -24.06
CA VAL A 118 -17.76 -0.97 -23.12
C VAL A 118 -18.14 0.46 -23.49
N GLN A 119 -19.45 0.73 -23.60
CA GLN A 119 -19.97 2.06 -23.87
C GLN A 119 -20.74 2.58 -22.65
N PHE A 120 -20.45 3.80 -22.22
CA PHE A 120 -21.17 4.53 -21.18
C PHE A 120 -21.93 5.69 -21.82
N ASP A 121 -23.24 5.77 -21.62
CA ASP A 121 -24.09 6.84 -22.13
C ASP A 121 -24.63 7.66 -20.96
N VAL A 122 -24.59 8.98 -21.08
CA VAL A 122 -25.15 9.92 -20.12
C VAL A 122 -26.01 10.97 -20.82
N ARG A 123 -27.15 11.31 -20.22
CA ARG A 123 -28.07 12.35 -20.71
C ARG A 123 -28.37 13.37 -19.61
N SER A 124 -28.18 14.64 -19.94
CA SER A 124 -28.56 15.83 -19.16
C SER A 124 -29.74 16.54 -19.86
N SER A 125 -30.13 17.72 -19.38
CA SER A 125 -30.97 18.67 -20.14
C SER A 125 -30.20 19.35 -21.27
N ASP A 126 -28.91 19.62 -21.03
CA ASP A 126 -28.12 20.56 -21.83
C ASP A 126 -27.09 19.86 -22.74
N PHE A 127 -26.87 18.56 -22.53
CA PHE A 127 -26.02 17.73 -23.38
C PHE A 127 -26.40 16.24 -23.30
N GLU A 128 -25.97 15.50 -24.33
CA GLU A 128 -25.79 14.05 -24.27
C GLU A 128 -24.30 13.73 -24.44
N ALA A 129 -23.79 12.71 -23.75
CA ALA A 129 -22.43 12.23 -23.99
C ALA A 129 -22.36 10.70 -24.01
N SER A 130 -21.43 10.17 -24.79
CA SER A 130 -21.13 8.74 -24.85
C SER A 130 -19.62 8.52 -24.77
N THR A 131 -19.17 7.63 -23.89
CA THR A 131 -17.77 7.23 -23.73
C THR A 131 -17.62 5.76 -24.11
N THR A 132 -16.92 5.48 -25.21
CA THR A 132 -16.60 4.11 -25.65
C THR A 132 -15.18 3.75 -25.25
N VAL A 133 -15.00 2.62 -24.56
CA VAL A 133 -13.70 2.08 -24.13
C VAL A 133 -13.42 0.76 -24.83
N LEU A 134 -12.24 0.62 -25.43
CA LEU A 134 -11.75 -0.61 -26.06
C LEU A 134 -10.24 -0.77 -25.86
N VAL A 135 -9.72 -1.99 -26.08
CA VAL A 135 -8.28 -2.29 -26.08
C VAL A 135 -7.84 -2.59 -27.51
N SER A 136 -6.72 -2.01 -27.95
CA SER A 136 -6.16 -2.32 -29.26
C SER A 136 -5.71 -3.78 -29.32
N PRO A 137 -6.13 -4.56 -30.33
CA PRO A 137 -5.62 -5.93 -30.50
C PRO A 137 -4.16 -6.00 -30.97
N GLU A 138 -3.58 -4.89 -31.43
CA GLU A 138 -2.23 -4.84 -32.02
C GLU A 138 -1.17 -4.29 -31.07
N ASP A 139 -1.55 -3.44 -30.11
CA ASP A 139 -0.64 -2.72 -29.22
C ASP A 139 -1.19 -2.68 -27.79
N ASP A 140 -0.33 -2.50 -26.79
CA ASP A 140 -0.74 -2.46 -25.38
C ASP A 140 -1.30 -1.07 -25.00
N THR A 141 -2.44 -0.73 -25.62
CA THR A 141 -3.10 0.58 -25.57
C THR A 141 -4.60 0.42 -25.35
N GLU A 142 -5.15 1.03 -24.30
CA GLU A 142 -6.59 1.31 -24.21
C GLU A 142 -6.94 2.63 -24.90
N ILE A 143 -8.14 2.69 -25.47
CA ILE A 143 -8.70 3.85 -26.16
C ILE A 143 -10.04 4.19 -25.51
N ARG A 144 -10.23 5.47 -25.16
CA ARG A 144 -11.45 6.04 -24.57
C ARG A 144 -11.95 7.19 -25.45
N LEU A 145 -12.90 6.89 -26.32
CA LEU A 145 -13.55 7.86 -27.20
C LEU A 145 -14.74 8.51 -26.48
N LEU A 146 -14.64 9.79 -26.15
CA LEU A 146 -15.76 10.62 -25.72
C LEU A 146 -16.39 11.33 -26.93
N VAL A 147 -17.70 11.17 -27.09
CA VAL A 147 -18.54 11.97 -27.98
C VAL A 147 -19.44 12.84 -27.10
N LEU A 148 -19.33 14.16 -27.23
CA LEU A 148 -20.13 15.14 -26.49
C LEU A 148 -21.03 15.91 -27.46
N ASN A 149 -22.34 15.89 -27.22
CA ASN A 149 -23.38 16.52 -28.03
C ASN A 149 -24.08 17.60 -27.21
N ASN A 150 -23.98 18.87 -27.62
CA ASN A 150 -24.68 19.98 -26.98
C ASN A 150 -26.13 20.04 -27.47
N THR A 151 -27.09 19.82 -26.57
CA THR A 151 -28.52 19.81 -26.92
C THR A 151 -29.18 21.18 -26.81
N THR A 152 -28.43 22.23 -26.43
CA THR A 152 -28.93 23.59 -26.33
C THR A 152 -28.78 24.38 -27.63
N ASN A 153 -29.51 25.50 -27.71
CA ASN A 153 -29.44 26.46 -28.82
C ASN A 153 -28.29 27.48 -28.68
N GLU A 154 -27.42 27.34 -27.67
CA GLU A 154 -26.29 28.23 -27.42
C GLU A 154 -24.96 27.46 -27.46
N ALA A 155 -23.85 28.12 -27.79
CA ALA A 155 -22.55 27.47 -27.77
C ALA A 155 -22.03 27.38 -26.33
N ALA A 156 -21.71 26.16 -25.87
CA ALA A 156 -21.21 25.88 -24.53
C ALA A 156 -19.69 25.73 -24.53
N VAL A 157 -19.05 26.05 -23.40
CA VAL A 157 -17.66 25.67 -23.12
C VAL A 157 -17.70 24.59 -22.03
N TYR A 158 -16.89 23.56 -22.20
CA TYR A 158 -16.75 22.49 -21.23
C TYR A 158 -15.26 22.22 -20.98
N GLU A 159 -14.91 21.96 -19.73
CA GLU A 159 -13.65 21.32 -19.38
C GLU A 159 -13.91 19.81 -19.26
N VAL A 160 -13.23 19.02 -20.08
CA VAL A 160 -13.21 17.56 -20.03
C VAL A 160 -11.92 17.14 -19.36
N ILE A 161 -12.03 16.40 -18.25
CA ILE A 161 -10.89 16.06 -17.40
C ILE A 161 -10.77 14.54 -17.36
N SER A 162 -9.81 13.97 -18.08
CA SER A 162 -9.51 12.53 -18.07
C SER A 162 -8.42 12.25 -17.04
N CYS A 163 -8.66 11.37 -16.07
CA CYS A 163 -7.80 11.23 -14.89
C CYS A 163 -7.76 9.81 -14.30
N PHE A 164 -6.56 9.33 -13.94
CA PHE A 164 -6.34 8.14 -13.11
C PHE A 164 -5.08 8.26 -12.22
N GLU A 165 -5.06 7.52 -11.11
CA GLU A 165 -3.89 7.42 -10.21
C GLU A 165 -2.89 6.39 -10.73
N VAL A 166 -1.65 6.80 -11.00
CA VAL A 166 -0.61 5.95 -11.63
C VAL A 166 0.02 5.01 -10.59
N VAL A 167 0.23 3.74 -10.94
CA VAL A 167 0.81 2.73 -10.02
C VAL A 167 2.02 1.99 -10.60
N LEU A 168 1.93 1.45 -11.82
CA LEU A 168 3.03 0.74 -12.50
C LEU A 168 3.68 -0.38 -11.65
N ALA A 169 2.89 -1.06 -10.82
CA ALA A 169 3.33 -2.08 -9.87
C ALA A 169 2.26 -3.18 -9.74
N ASP A 170 2.60 -4.32 -9.15
CA ASP A 170 1.58 -5.32 -8.82
C ASP A 170 0.62 -4.79 -7.73
N ALA A 171 -0.57 -5.40 -7.66
CA ALA A 171 -1.62 -4.94 -6.75
C ALA A 171 -1.27 -5.11 -5.27
N LYS A 172 -0.47 -6.12 -4.89
CA LYS A 172 -0.12 -6.38 -3.49
C LYS A 172 0.91 -5.37 -3.00
N ALA A 173 1.90 -5.01 -3.81
CA ALA A 173 2.89 -4.00 -3.45
C ALA A 173 2.26 -2.60 -3.28
N ASP A 174 1.34 -2.19 -4.17
CA ASP A 174 0.62 -0.91 -4.03
C ASP A 174 -0.39 -0.94 -2.86
N GLU A 175 -1.03 -2.07 -2.53
CA GLU A 175 -1.83 -2.17 -1.30
C GLU A 175 -0.95 -2.11 -0.04
N ALA A 176 0.19 -2.81 -0.03
CA ALA A 176 1.05 -2.93 1.12
C ALA A 176 1.76 -1.63 1.52
N HIS A 177 2.16 -0.77 0.58
CA HIS A 177 2.85 0.48 0.91
C HIS A 177 2.77 1.58 -0.20
N PRO A 178 1.58 2.12 -0.52
CA PRO A 178 1.40 2.98 -1.70
C PRO A 178 2.27 4.23 -1.68
N ALA A 179 2.41 4.92 -0.53
CA ALA A 179 3.25 6.12 -0.41
C ALA A 179 4.76 5.87 -0.65
N PHE A 180 5.25 4.62 -0.54
CA PHE A 180 6.63 4.25 -0.88
C PHE A 180 6.72 3.83 -2.35
N SER A 181 5.76 3.05 -2.84
CA SER A 181 5.67 2.69 -4.26
C SER A 181 5.64 3.91 -5.18
N ASN A 182 4.95 4.98 -4.74
CA ASN A 182 4.86 6.26 -5.45
C ASN A 182 6.21 6.99 -5.59
N LEU A 183 7.20 6.77 -4.70
CA LEU A 183 8.50 7.46 -4.76
C LEU A 183 9.31 7.11 -6.03
N PHE A 184 9.06 5.94 -6.60
CA PHE A 184 9.76 5.43 -7.77
C PHE A 184 9.07 5.78 -9.09
N ILE A 185 7.98 6.56 -9.08
CA ILE A 185 7.27 6.96 -10.29
C ILE A 185 7.70 8.37 -10.67
N GLU A 186 8.20 8.53 -11.89
CA GLU A 186 8.40 9.82 -12.54
C GLU A 186 7.19 10.15 -13.41
N SER A 187 6.94 11.45 -13.63
CA SER A 187 5.93 11.92 -14.58
C SER A 187 6.45 13.15 -15.33
N THR A 188 6.34 13.15 -16.67
CA THR A 188 6.82 14.20 -17.57
C THR A 188 5.72 14.59 -18.55
N TRP A 189 5.54 15.90 -18.78
CA TRP A 189 4.59 16.44 -19.75
C TRP A 189 5.28 16.68 -21.09
N HIS A 190 4.70 16.16 -22.17
CA HIS A 190 5.15 16.32 -23.55
C HIS A 190 4.08 17.08 -24.36
N PRO A 191 4.16 18.43 -24.46
CA PRO A 191 3.14 19.25 -25.12
C PRO A 191 2.89 18.86 -26.58
N ALA A 192 3.94 18.54 -27.34
CA ALA A 192 3.86 18.17 -28.75
C ALA A 192 3.04 16.89 -29.00
N TRP A 193 3.02 15.98 -28.03
CA TRP A 193 2.22 14.75 -28.07
C TRP A 193 0.90 14.87 -27.30
N ARG A 194 0.67 16.00 -26.61
CA ARG A 194 -0.43 16.20 -25.65
C ARG A 194 -0.49 15.06 -24.62
N ALA A 195 0.69 14.62 -24.16
CA ALA A 195 0.89 13.38 -23.42
C ALA A 195 1.57 13.61 -22.06
N ILE A 196 1.01 13.03 -21.00
CA ILE A 196 1.75 12.78 -19.76
C ILE A 196 2.34 11.37 -19.82
N VAL A 197 3.67 11.29 -19.80
CA VAL A 197 4.42 10.04 -19.73
C VAL A 197 4.81 9.82 -18.28
N SER A 198 4.51 8.65 -17.72
CA SER A 198 4.99 8.24 -16.41
C SER A 198 5.77 6.94 -16.50
N ALA A 199 6.87 6.84 -15.76
CA ALA A 199 7.74 5.68 -15.77
C ALA A 199 8.15 5.31 -14.34
N ARG A 200 8.27 4.01 -14.07
CA ARG A 200 8.83 3.52 -12.82
C ARG A 200 10.34 3.40 -12.95
N ARG A 201 11.07 4.07 -12.05
CA ARG A 201 12.52 3.88 -11.88
C ARG A 201 12.80 2.43 -11.43
N PRO A 202 13.67 1.68 -12.14
CA PRO A 202 14.28 0.45 -11.63
C PRO A 202 14.89 0.67 -10.23
N ARG A 203 14.80 -0.32 -9.33
CA ARG A 203 15.52 -0.25 -8.04
C ARG A 203 16.94 -0.75 -8.18
N LEU A 204 17.14 -1.83 -8.94
CA LEU A 204 18.42 -2.46 -9.21
C LEU A 204 18.64 -2.61 -10.73
N HIS A 205 19.89 -2.76 -11.13
CA HIS A 205 20.23 -3.07 -12.52
C HIS A 205 19.68 -4.44 -12.90
N GLY A 206 18.85 -4.49 -13.95
CA GLY A 206 18.13 -5.69 -14.40
C GLY A 206 16.64 -5.75 -14.01
N ASP A 207 16.17 -4.88 -13.11
CA ASP A 207 14.73 -4.74 -12.84
C ASP A 207 13.97 -4.31 -14.11
N SER A 208 12.73 -4.78 -14.29
CA SER A 208 11.91 -4.33 -15.42
C SER A 208 11.54 -2.86 -15.27
N SER A 209 12.04 -2.04 -16.18
CA SER A 209 11.45 -0.73 -16.44
C SER A 209 10.01 -0.92 -16.92
N LEU A 210 9.14 0.01 -16.55
CA LEU A 210 7.74 0.01 -16.95
C LEU A 210 7.27 1.45 -17.08
N ALA A 211 6.70 1.79 -18.23
CA ALA A 211 6.21 3.12 -18.52
C ALA A 211 4.78 3.08 -19.07
N CYS A 212 4.01 4.15 -18.82
CA CYS A 212 2.74 4.41 -19.47
C CYS A 212 2.64 5.86 -19.94
N ALA A 213 1.89 6.10 -21.01
CA ALA A 213 1.54 7.42 -21.49
C ALA A 213 0.03 7.56 -21.51
N HIS A 214 -0.48 8.67 -20.97
CA HIS A 214 -1.87 9.08 -21.15
C HIS A 214 -1.91 10.34 -22.00
N PHE A 215 -2.64 10.32 -23.11
CA PHE A 215 -2.56 11.37 -24.12
C PHE A 215 -3.88 11.61 -24.86
N LEU A 216 -4.05 12.84 -25.35
CA LEU A 216 -5.12 13.19 -26.28
C LEU A 216 -4.69 12.77 -27.69
N ALA A 217 -5.19 11.62 -28.14
CA ALA A 217 -4.81 10.97 -29.39
C ALA A 217 -5.42 11.68 -30.61
N GLU A 218 -6.74 11.86 -30.60
CA GLU A 218 -7.50 12.44 -31.70
C GLU A 218 -8.57 13.42 -31.19
N THR A 219 -8.86 14.43 -32.01
CA THR A 219 -9.95 15.40 -31.85
C THR A 219 -10.54 15.64 -33.25
N ASP A 220 -11.84 15.91 -33.38
CA ASP A 220 -12.38 16.34 -34.69
C ASP A 220 -11.60 17.55 -35.23
N ALA A 221 -11.43 17.67 -36.55
CA ALA A 221 -10.66 18.78 -37.15
C ALA A 221 -11.27 20.18 -36.88
N ASP A 222 -12.58 20.22 -36.62
CA ASP A 222 -13.34 21.42 -36.21
C ASP A 222 -13.59 21.49 -34.68
N ALA A 223 -12.97 20.60 -33.88
CA ALA A 223 -13.08 20.66 -32.43
C ALA A 223 -12.39 21.93 -31.91
N ASN A 224 -13.19 22.85 -31.35
CA ASN A 224 -12.69 24.09 -30.74
C ASN A 224 -11.99 23.81 -29.40
N VAL A 225 -10.90 23.04 -29.42
CA VAL A 225 -10.03 22.83 -28.26
C VAL A 225 -9.33 24.14 -27.96
N VAL A 226 -9.64 24.72 -26.80
CA VAL A 226 -9.12 26.01 -26.33
C VAL A 226 -7.78 25.82 -25.62
N SER A 227 -7.67 24.79 -24.77
CA SER A 227 -6.43 24.42 -24.09
C SER A 227 -6.36 22.92 -23.82
N VAL A 228 -5.12 22.40 -23.73
CA VAL A 228 -4.81 21.08 -23.15
C VAL A 228 -3.75 21.29 -22.08
N GLU A 229 -4.07 20.90 -20.86
CA GLU A 229 -3.25 21.08 -19.67
C GLU A 229 -3.11 19.74 -18.95
N CYS A 230 -2.05 19.57 -18.16
CA CYS A 230 -1.84 18.38 -17.36
C CYS A 230 -1.77 18.69 -15.86
N LEU A 231 -2.14 17.72 -15.03
CA LEU A 231 -1.76 17.68 -13.62
C LEU A 231 -1.07 16.35 -13.35
N ALA A 232 0.10 16.40 -12.71
CA ALA A 232 0.91 15.24 -12.35
C ALA A 232 0.90 14.93 -10.84
N ASP A 233 0.64 15.92 -9.98
CA ASP A 233 0.53 15.79 -8.53
C ASP A 233 -0.93 15.56 -8.10
N ARG A 234 -1.20 14.42 -7.45
CA ARG A 234 -2.52 14.06 -6.92
C ARG A 234 -2.98 15.01 -5.81
N ARG A 235 -2.07 15.64 -5.06
CA ARG A 235 -2.43 16.67 -4.05
C ARG A 235 -3.02 17.90 -4.71
N ALA A 236 -2.47 18.32 -5.85
CA ALA A 236 -2.98 19.44 -6.62
C ALA A 236 -4.34 19.12 -7.26
N PHE A 237 -4.50 17.90 -7.81
CA PHE A 237 -5.76 17.45 -8.37
C PHE A 237 -6.87 17.32 -7.29
N LEU A 238 -6.62 16.55 -6.23
CA LEU A 238 -7.64 16.12 -5.28
C LEU A 238 -7.85 17.12 -4.12
N GLY A 239 -6.76 17.67 -3.57
CA GLY A 239 -6.75 18.45 -2.34
C GLY A 239 -6.78 17.60 -1.06
N ARG A 240 -6.19 18.13 0.02
CA ARG A 240 -6.13 17.47 1.34
C ARG A 240 -7.53 17.27 1.93
N ASN A 241 -7.81 16.06 2.43
CA ASN A 241 -9.08 15.62 3.04
C ASN A 241 -10.32 15.82 2.13
N ARG A 242 -10.19 15.55 0.82
CA ARG A 242 -11.30 15.54 -0.14
C ARG A 242 -11.49 14.15 -0.76
N ALA A 243 -12.74 13.81 -1.06
CA ALA A 243 -13.09 12.60 -1.79
C ALA A 243 -12.91 12.78 -3.30
N ARG A 244 -12.67 11.68 -4.04
CA ARG A 244 -12.58 11.67 -5.51
C ARG A 244 -13.86 12.17 -6.21
N SER A 245 -15.00 12.18 -5.52
CA SER A 245 -16.24 12.78 -6.01
C SER A 245 -16.25 14.31 -6.00
N GLN A 246 -15.30 14.96 -5.32
CA GLN A 246 -15.20 16.41 -5.12
C GLN A 246 -13.74 16.93 -5.15
N PRO A 247 -12.96 16.67 -6.23
CA PRO A 247 -11.58 17.14 -6.36
C PRO A 247 -11.47 18.68 -6.38
N VAL A 248 -10.26 19.23 -6.22
CA VAL A 248 -10.02 20.68 -6.31
C VAL A 248 -9.92 21.12 -7.77
N ILE A 249 -9.08 20.44 -8.56
CA ILE A 249 -8.72 20.74 -9.96
C ILE A 249 -8.04 22.10 -10.20
N ASP A 250 -8.43 23.15 -9.49
CA ASP A 250 -7.91 24.51 -9.65
C ASP A 250 -6.82 24.84 -8.63
N VAL A 251 -5.57 24.60 -9.03
CA VAL A 251 -4.39 25.12 -8.34
C VAL A 251 -3.77 26.24 -9.18
N PRO A 252 -3.80 27.50 -8.71
CA PRO A 252 -3.13 28.61 -9.39
C PRO A 252 -1.64 28.32 -9.58
N GLY A 253 -1.17 28.34 -10.83
CA GLY A 253 0.23 28.07 -11.18
C GLY A 253 0.60 26.61 -11.42
N ALA A 254 -0.33 25.65 -11.28
CA ALA A 254 -0.06 24.23 -11.59
C ALA A 254 -0.04 23.91 -13.10
N SER A 255 -0.35 24.87 -13.97
CA SER A 255 -0.26 24.68 -15.42
C SER A 255 1.19 24.53 -15.87
N ASN A 256 1.56 23.34 -16.35
CA ASN A 256 2.78 23.04 -17.11
C ASN A 256 4.10 22.95 -16.33
N SER A 257 4.14 22.37 -15.12
CA SER A 257 5.41 21.91 -14.53
C SER A 257 5.93 20.65 -15.27
N SER A 258 6.43 20.84 -16.50
CA SER A 258 6.95 19.77 -17.38
C SER A 258 8.39 19.35 -17.06
N THR A 259 8.92 19.79 -15.94
CA THR A 259 10.28 19.55 -15.44
C THR A 259 10.20 19.33 -13.93
N PRO A 260 11.19 18.65 -13.32
CA PRO A 260 11.43 18.79 -11.89
C PRO A 260 11.50 20.28 -11.53
N LEU A 261 11.01 20.65 -10.34
CA LEU A 261 11.18 22.02 -9.85
C LEU A 261 12.68 22.36 -9.78
N PRO A 262 13.07 23.65 -9.78
CA PRO A 262 14.48 24.04 -9.74
C PRO A 262 15.29 23.53 -8.53
N ASP A 263 14.60 23.02 -7.50
CA ASP A 263 15.16 22.36 -6.31
C ASP A 263 15.33 20.83 -6.46
N GLY A 264 15.00 20.26 -7.62
CA GLY A 264 15.05 18.82 -7.90
C GLY A 264 13.77 18.05 -7.60
N THR A 265 12.73 18.68 -7.03
CA THR A 265 11.46 18.01 -6.68
C THR A 265 10.78 17.46 -7.95
N PRO A 266 10.38 16.17 -7.98
CA PRO A 266 9.64 15.60 -9.11
C PRO A 266 8.34 16.34 -9.41
N ALA A 267 8.01 16.49 -10.70
CA ALA A 267 6.80 17.19 -11.17
C ALA A 267 5.47 16.63 -10.63
N ASN A 268 5.47 15.42 -10.08
CA ASN A 268 4.32 14.76 -9.46
C ASN A 268 4.26 14.88 -7.93
N GLY A 269 5.14 15.66 -7.29
CA GLY A 269 5.09 15.91 -5.84
C GLY A 269 5.26 14.67 -4.95
N LEU A 270 5.79 13.56 -5.49
CA LEU A 270 5.86 12.23 -4.89
C LEU A 270 4.49 11.53 -4.70
N ASP A 271 3.45 11.96 -5.41
CA ASP A 271 2.11 11.35 -5.36
C ASP A 271 1.42 11.43 -6.73
N PRO A 272 1.70 10.49 -7.66
CA PRO A 272 1.41 10.66 -9.08
C PRO A 272 -0.05 10.46 -9.47
N VAL A 273 -0.51 11.34 -10.36
CA VAL A 273 -1.76 11.23 -11.10
C VAL A 273 -1.49 11.49 -12.59
N ALA A 274 -2.19 10.78 -13.47
CA ALA A 274 -2.21 11.06 -14.91
C ALA A 274 -3.51 11.78 -15.23
N CYS A 275 -3.50 13.11 -15.21
CA CYS A 275 -4.66 13.95 -15.44
C CYS A 275 -4.45 14.89 -16.64
N LEU A 276 -5.39 14.86 -17.60
CA LEU A 276 -5.46 15.78 -18.74
C LEU A 276 -6.74 16.61 -18.63
N ARG A 277 -6.60 17.94 -18.54
CA ARG A 277 -7.70 18.91 -18.64
C ARG A 277 -7.75 19.47 -20.05
N VAL A 278 -8.85 19.22 -20.76
CA VAL A 278 -9.09 19.66 -22.13
C VAL A 278 -10.27 20.62 -22.13
N THR A 279 -10.01 21.90 -22.41
CA THR A 279 -11.07 22.90 -22.54
C THR A 279 -11.58 22.88 -23.97
N VAL A 280 -12.88 22.64 -24.18
CA VAL A 280 -13.51 22.57 -25.51
C VAL A 280 -14.72 23.49 -25.61
N ARG A 281 -14.92 24.10 -26.78
CA ARG A 281 -16.13 24.84 -27.11
C ARG A 281 -17.00 24.05 -28.09
N VAL A 282 -18.20 23.68 -27.66
CA VAL A 282 -19.16 22.91 -28.46
C VAL A 282 -20.23 23.87 -29.01
N PRO A 283 -20.41 23.97 -30.34
CA PRO A 283 -21.45 24.82 -30.94
C PRO A 283 -22.86 24.46 -30.46
N ALA A 284 -23.82 25.38 -30.64
CA ALA A 284 -25.24 25.11 -30.46
C ALA A 284 -25.69 23.94 -31.36
N GLY A 285 -26.35 22.93 -30.79
CA GLY A 285 -26.70 21.69 -31.50
C GLY A 285 -25.49 20.89 -32.03
N GLY A 286 -24.26 21.23 -31.60
CA GLY A 286 -23.02 20.71 -32.13
C GLY A 286 -22.51 19.47 -31.40
N VAL A 287 -21.68 18.69 -32.10
CA VAL A 287 -21.00 17.50 -31.57
C VAL A 287 -19.49 17.74 -31.55
N THR A 288 -18.80 17.16 -30.58
CA THR A 288 -17.33 17.16 -30.48
C THR A 288 -16.85 15.79 -29.99
N ARG A 289 -15.84 15.24 -30.67
CA ARG A 289 -15.17 13.99 -30.32
C ARG A 289 -13.79 14.26 -29.73
N LEU A 290 -13.47 13.58 -28.64
CA LEU A 290 -12.17 13.54 -27.99
C LEU A 290 -11.77 12.08 -27.76
N THR A 291 -10.65 11.65 -28.34
CA THR A 291 -10.10 10.31 -28.12
C THR A 291 -8.93 10.40 -27.16
N PHE A 292 -9.10 9.91 -25.94
CA PHE A 292 -8.00 9.69 -25.01
C PHE A 292 -7.42 8.29 -25.23
N ALA A 293 -6.11 8.14 -25.15
CA ALA A 293 -5.43 6.86 -25.18
C ALA A 293 -4.53 6.69 -23.95
N THR A 294 -4.45 5.47 -23.45
CA THR A 294 -3.48 5.08 -22.41
C THR A 294 -2.67 3.89 -22.92
N ALA A 295 -1.42 4.13 -23.29
CA ALA A 295 -0.48 3.11 -23.73
C ALA A 295 0.46 2.72 -22.59
N ALA A 296 0.89 1.46 -22.52
CA ALA A 296 1.97 1.01 -21.63
C ALA A 296 3.05 0.25 -22.41
N ALA A 297 4.29 0.27 -21.94
CA ALA A 297 5.43 -0.38 -22.59
C ALA A 297 6.55 -0.69 -21.56
N PRO A 298 7.45 -1.64 -21.85
CA PRO A 298 8.59 -1.95 -20.98
C PRO A 298 9.65 -0.83 -20.95
N ASP A 299 9.61 0.12 -21.89
CA ASP A 299 10.59 1.21 -21.98
C ASP A 299 9.99 2.48 -22.62
N LYS A 300 10.69 3.60 -22.45
CA LYS A 300 10.26 4.93 -22.93
C LYS A 300 10.29 5.04 -24.48
N ALA A 301 11.11 4.25 -25.19
CA ALA A 301 11.25 4.31 -26.65
C ALA A 301 10.11 3.58 -27.37
N ALA A 302 9.78 2.35 -26.94
CA ALA A 302 8.62 1.60 -27.40
C ALA A 302 7.31 2.34 -27.11
N LEU A 303 7.23 3.07 -25.98
CA LEU A 303 6.10 3.94 -25.67
C LEU A 303 5.99 5.12 -26.65
N THR A 304 7.11 5.76 -26.99
CA THR A 304 7.17 6.89 -27.93
C THR A 304 6.62 6.50 -29.31
N ALA A 305 7.04 5.36 -29.86
CA ALA A 305 6.54 4.86 -31.15
C ALA A 305 5.03 4.58 -31.13
N ARG A 306 4.48 4.14 -29.99
CA ARG A 306 3.04 3.92 -29.81
C ARG A 306 2.26 5.23 -29.75
N ILE A 307 2.78 6.26 -29.10
CA ILE A 307 2.16 7.60 -29.07
C ILE A 307 2.05 8.14 -30.50
N ASP A 308 3.14 8.16 -31.27
CA ASP A 308 3.17 8.66 -32.65
C ASP A 308 2.19 7.92 -33.58
N LYS A 309 2.11 6.59 -33.45
CA LYS A 309 1.13 5.76 -34.16
C LYS A 309 -0.32 6.17 -33.85
N TYR A 310 -0.65 6.36 -32.57
CA TYR A 310 -2.04 6.64 -32.15
C TYR A 310 -2.46 8.11 -32.25
N LEU A 311 -1.52 9.05 -32.47
CA LEU A 311 -1.85 10.42 -32.88
C LEU A 311 -2.44 10.50 -34.30
N GLN A 312 -2.45 9.40 -35.06
CA GLN A 312 -3.00 9.31 -36.41
C GLN A 312 -4.37 8.60 -36.41
N PRO A 313 -5.47 9.27 -36.83
CA PRO A 313 -6.84 8.73 -36.80
C PRO A 313 -7.01 7.32 -37.38
N MET A 314 -6.30 7.00 -38.46
CA MET A 314 -6.43 5.70 -39.14
C MET A 314 -6.14 4.51 -38.22
N HIS A 315 -5.24 4.68 -37.24
CA HIS A 315 -4.87 3.61 -36.31
C HIS A 315 -5.94 3.39 -35.22
N ILE A 316 -6.67 4.44 -34.84
CA ILE A 316 -7.84 4.35 -33.95
C ILE A 316 -8.98 3.62 -34.67
N GLU A 317 -9.29 3.98 -35.92
CA GLU A 317 -10.29 3.28 -36.72
C GLU A 317 -9.92 1.81 -36.98
N ARG A 318 -8.63 1.53 -37.23
CA ARG A 318 -8.12 0.17 -37.45
C ARG A 318 -8.27 -0.68 -36.20
N ALA A 319 -7.80 -0.19 -35.04
CA ALA A 319 -7.95 -0.88 -33.75
C ALA A 319 -9.43 -1.17 -33.45
N THR A 320 -10.31 -0.19 -33.69
CA THR A 320 -11.76 -0.31 -33.49
C THR A 320 -12.40 -1.40 -34.36
N ARG A 321 -11.99 -1.53 -35.63
CA ARG A 321 -12.47 -2.58 -36.54
C ARG A 321 -11.93 -3.96 -36.16
N MET A 322 -10.64 -4.04 -35.82
CA MET A 322 -10.00 -5.31 -35.47
C MET A 322 -10.51 -5.88 -34.13
N ALA A 323 -10.80 -5.02 -33.15
CA ALA A 323 -11.33 -5.44 -31.85
C ALA A 323 -12.67 -6.18 -32.00
N ALA A 324 -13.59 -5.63 -32.80
CA ALA A 324 -14.89 -6.23 -33.10
C ALA A 324 -14.74 -7.64 -33.70
N THR A 325 -13.91 -7.79 -34.73
CA THR A 325 -13.68 -9.08 -35.40
C THR A 325 -13.03 -10.11 -34.46
N LEU A 326 -11.96 -9.73 -33.75
CA LEU A 326 -11.21 -10.68 -32.91
C LEU A 326 -11.97 -11.11 -31.66
N ALA A 327 -12.80 -10.25 -31.07
CA ALA A 327 -13.66 -10.62 -29.96
C ALA A 327 -14.68 -11.71 -30.35
N GLN A 328 -15.31 -11.57 -31.53
CA GLN A 328 -16.26 -12.57 -32.04
C GLN A 328 -15.57 -13.91 -32.35
N VAL A 329 -14.38 -13.89 -32.98
CA VAL A 329 -13.60 -15.10 -33.25
C VAL A 329 -13.25 -15.83 -31.95
N ARG A 330 -12.73 -15.12 -30.93
CA ARG A 330 -12.35 -15.70 -29.64
C ARG A 330 -13.50 -16.37 -28.89
N LEU A 331 -14.68 -15.74 -28.86
CA LEU A 331 -15.88 -16.32 -28.24
C LEU A 331 -16.34 -17.58 -28.98
N ARG A 332 -16.30 -17.58 -30.31
CA ARG A 332 -16.64 -18.75 -31.15
C ARG A 332 -15.64 -19.89 -30.98
N ASP A 333 -14.35 -19.59 -30.83
CA ASP A 333 -13.30 -20.59 -30.65
C ASP A 333 -13.43 -21.31 -29.29
N LEU A 334 -13.76 -20.58 -28.22
CA LEU A 334 -14.16 -21.19 -26.95
C LEU A 334 -15.54 -21.86 -27.05
N GLY A 335 -16.42 -21.36 -27.92
CA GLY A 335 -17.79 -21.84 -28.10
C GLY A 335 -18.72 -21.37 -26.98
N ILE A 336 -18.47 -20.18 -26.43
CA ILE A 336 -19.27 -19.56 -25.36
C ILE A 336 -20.47 -18.88 -26.01
N ASP A 337 -21.68 -19.19 -25.54
CA ASP A 337 -22.93 -18.58 -26.02
C ASP A 337 -23.27 -17.26 -25.28
N PRO A 338 -24.29 -16.48 -25.73
CA PRO A 338 -24.62 -15.20 -25.11
C PRO A 338 -24.98 -15.26 -23.61
N ASP A 339 -25.69 -16.30 -23.18
CA ASP A 339 -26.17 -16.45 -21.80
C ASP A 339 -25.03 -16.92 -20.88
N GLU A 340 -24.23 -17.88 -21.36
CA GLU A 340 -22.99 -18.31 -20.69
C GLU A 340 -22.03 -17.12 -20.51
N ASN A 341 -21.82 -16.30 -21.55
CA ASN A 341 -21.01 -15.08 -21.44
C ASN A 341 -21.58 -14.06 -20.44
N ALA A 342 -22.91 -13.89 -20.37
CA ALA A 342 -23.52 -13.01 -19.37
C ALA A 342 -23.29 -13.53 -17.94
N ALA A 343 -23.32 -14.85 -17.74
CA ALA A 343 -22.95 -15.50 -16.48
C ALA A 343 -21.46 -15.33 -16.15
N LEU A 344 -20.56 -15.44 -17.14
CA LEU A 344 -19.12 -15.21 -16.95
C LEU A 344 -18.77 -13.77 -16.57
N GLN A 345 -19.51 -12.78 -17.06
CA GLN A 345 -19.37 -11.37 -16.64
C GLN A 345 -19.77 -11.16 -15.18
N ASP A 346 -20.83 -11.85 -14.72
CA ASP A 346 -21.24 -11.82 -13.31
C ASP A 346 -20.21 -12.55 -12.42
N LEU A 347 -19.74 -13.72 -12.86
CA LEU A 347 -18.74 -14.53 -12.15
C LEU A 347 -17.38 -13.82 -12.04
N SER A 348 -16.96 -13.08 -13.08
CA SER A 348 -15.72 -12.29 -13.07
C SER A 348 -15.71 -11.24 -11.94
N THR A 349 -16.85 -10.64 -11.60
CA THR A 349 -16.97 -9.76 -10.42
C THR A 349 -16.73 -10.50 -9.11
N ALA A 350 -17.31 -11.71 -8.95
CA ALA A 350 -17.16 -12.50 -7.73
C ALA A 350 -15.74 -13.08 -7.55
N LEU A 351 -14.98 -13.24 -8.64
CA LEU A 351 -13.58 -13.65 -8.62
C LEU A 351 -12.65 -12.46 -8.32
N MET A 352 -12.92 -11.29 -8.91
CA MET A 352 -12.12 -10.08 -8.69
C MET A 352 -12.33 -9.43 -7.32
N TYR A 353 -13.54 -9.52 -6.76
CA TYR A 353 -13.90 -8.79 -5.54
C TYR A 353 -14.45 -9.69 -4.43
N SER A 354 -14.19 -9.27 -3.19
CA SER A 354 -14.79 -9.80 -1.97
C SER A 354 -16.29 -9.53 -1.97
N THR A 355 -17.06 -10.60 -1.93
CA THR A 355 -18.52 -10.59 -1.87
C THR A 355 -19.03 -11.55 -0.80
N ASN A 356 -20.22 -11.26 -0.27
CA ASN A 356 -20.93 -12.10 0.69
C ASN A 356 -21.16 -13.51 0.10
N ARG A 357 -20.87 -14.57 0.87
CA ARG A 357 -21.01 -15.99 0.46
C ARG A 357 -21.93 -16.74 1.41
N SER A 358 -22.33 -17.97 1.06
CA SER A 358 -22.87 -18.92 2.04
C SER A 358 -21.71 -19.72 2.63
N SER A 359 -21.30 -19.41 3.86
CA SER A 359 -20.34 -20.26 4.59
C SER A 359 -20.83 -20.54 5.99
N THR A 360 -21.02 -21.82 6.30
CA THR A 360 -21.51 -22.33 7.59
C THR A 360 -20.40 -22.88 8.48
N SER A 361 -19.16 -23.01 7.97
CA SER A 361 -18.03 -23.47 8.75
C SER A 361 -17.55 -22.38 9.70
N THR A 362 -17.38 -22.72 10.98
CA THR A 362 -16.74 -21.88 12.00
C THR A 362 -15.31 -22.33 12.34
N ALA A 363 -14.81 -23.39 11.71
CA ALA A 363 -13.49 -23.95 11.99
C ALA A 363 -12.34 -22.99 11.61
N GLY A 364 -11.25 -23.04 12.38
CA GLY A 364 -9.97 -22.45 12.01
C GLY A 364 -9.36 -23.14 10.80
N ILE A 365 -8.51 -22.43 10.06
CA ILE A 365 -7.84 -22.90 8.85
C ILE A 365 -6.36 -22.45 8.83
N ASP A 366 -5.54 -23.17 8.08
CA ASP A 366 -4.20 -22.74 7.70
C ASP A 366 -4.05 -22.81 6.18
N GLN A 367 -3.76 -21.68 5.55
CA GLN A 367 -3.54 -21.57 4.10
C GLN A 367 -2.46 -22.55 3.58
N ARG A 368 -1.45 -22.88 4.41
CA ARG A 368 -0.31 -23.74 4.02
C ARG A 368 -0.72 -25.18 3.72
N LEU A 369 -1.87 -25.63 4.23
CA LEU A 369 -2.44 -26.95 3.91
C LEU A 369 -2.71 -27.15 2.41
N LEU A 370 -2.86 -26.07 1.65
CA LEU A 370 -3.08 -26.12 0.20
C LEU A 370 -1.79 -26.35 -0.61
N TRP A 371 -0.62 -26.07 -0.03
CA TRP A 371 0.64 -26.01 -0.77
C TRP A 371 1.09 -27.37 -1.31
N ARG A 372 0.73 -28.49 -0.66
CA ARG A 372 1.03 -29.85 -1.17
C ARG A 372 0.33 -30.19 -2.50
N PHE A 373 -0.69 -29.41 -2.88
CA PHE A 373 -1.38 -29.54 -4.16
C PHE A 373 -0.86 -28.55 -5.23
N GLY A 374 0.17 -27.74 -4.91
CA GLY A 374 0.61 -26.64 -5.75
C GLY A 374 -0.37 -25.44 -5.79
N ILE A 375 -1.31 -25.36 -4.83
CA ILE A 375 -2.29 -24.28 -4.72
C ILE A 375 -1.79 -23.28 -3.69
N SER A 376 -1.48 -22.05 -4.10
CA SER A 376 -0.93 -21.02 -3.20
C SER A 376 -1.91 -20.54 -2.12
N GLY A 377 -3.21 -20.45 -2.45
CA GLY A 377 -4.24 -19.78 -1.64
C GLY A 377 -4.33 -18.25 -1.82
N ASP A 378 -3.40 -17.67 -2.58
CA ASP A 378 -3.30 -16.22 -2.83
C ASP A 378 -4.15 -15.74 -4.00
N LYS A 379 -4.25 -16.57 -5.05
CA LYS A 379 -5.15 -16.34 -6.19
C LYS A 379 -6.61 -16.59 -5.76
N PRO A 380 -7.60 -15.94 -6.40
CA PRO A 380 -8.99 -16.28 -6.17
C PRO A 380 -9.25 -17.73 -6.61
N ILE A 381 -9.74 -18.56 -5.68
CA ILE A 381 -10.08 -19.96 -5.93
C ILE A 381 -11.58 -20.07 -6.31
N LEU A 382 -11.87 -20.79 -7.39
CA LEU A 382 -13.21 -21.27 -7.73
C LEU A 382 -13.25 -22.77 -7.45
N LEU A 383 -14.02 -23.16 -6.43
CA LEU A 383 -14.16 -24.57 -6.01
C LEU A 383 -15.39 -25.20 -6.66
N VAL A 384 -15.22 -26.32 -7.36
CA VAL A 384 -16.29 -27.14 -7.93
C VAL A 384 -16.31 -28.48 -7.23
N ARG A 385 -17.48 -28.92 -6.75
CA ARG A 385 -17.67 -30.26 -6.20
C ARG A 385 -18.45 -31.10 -7.21
N ILE A 386 -17.90 -32.24 -7.64
CA ILE A 386 -18.52 -33.15 -8.61
C ILE A 386 -18.52 -34.59 -8.08
N HIS A 387 -19.60 -35.33 -8.31
CA HIS A 387 -19.75 -36.72 -7.88
C HIS A 387 -20.07 -37.68 -9.04
N ALA A 388 -20.80 -37.20 -10.06
CA ALA A 388 -21.28 -38.01 -11.18
C ALA A 388 -21.20 -37.24 -12.52
N SER A 389 -21.39 -37.94 -13.63
CA SER A 389 -21.14 -37.44 -15.00
C SER A 389 -22.10 -36.35 -15.47
N GLU A 390 -23.27 -36.22 -14.85
CA GLU A 390 -24.22 -35.13 -15.09
C GLU A 390 -23.59 -33.76 -14.80
N GLY A 391 -22.62 -33.69 -13.89
CA GLY A 391 -21.87 -32.48 -13.56
C GLY A 391 -20.87 -32.02 -14.62
N LEU A 392 -20.55 -32.84 -15.62
CA LEU A 392 -19.49 -32.53 -16.61
C LEU A 392 -19.74 -31.25 -17.40
N GLY A 393 -21.00 -30.90 -17.70
CA GLY A 393 -21.32 -29.67 -18.45
C GLY A 393 -20.86 -28.38 -17.74
N LEU A 394 -20.95 -28.34 -16.41
CA LEU A 394 -20.46 -27.21 -15.61
C LEU A 394 -18.93 -27.15 -15.62
N VAL A 395 -18.26 -28.30 -15.47
CA VAL A 395 -16.79 -28.39 -15.53
C VAL A 395 -16.28 -27.97 -16.90
N GLN A 396 -16.93 -28.39 -17.99
CA GLN A 396 -16.60 -28.00 -19.35
C GLN A 396 -16.76 -26.48 -19.58
N SER A 397 -17.80 -25.86 -19.02
CA SER A 397 -18.02 -24.41 -19.07
C SER A 397 -16.90 -23.64 -18.34
N LEU A 398 -16.51 -24.10 -17.15
CA LEU A 398 -15.46 -23.46 -16.36
C LEU A 398 -14.05 -23.68 -16.96
N LEU A 399 -13.80 -24.84 -17.58
CA LEU A 399 -12.60 -25.08 -18.38
C LEU A 399 -12.53 -24.09 -19.57
N ARG A 400 -13.64 -23.85 -20.28
CA ARG A 400 -13.73 -22.84 -21.36
C ARG A 400 -13.51 -21.40 -20.87
N ALA A 401 -13.91 -21.09 -19.64
CA ALA A 401 -13.75 -19.78 -19.03
C ALA A 401 -12.30 -19.47 -18.58
N GLN A 402 -11.52 -20.48 -18.19
CA GLN A 402 -10.17 -20.28 -17.65
C GLN A 402 -9.19 -19.58 -18.63
N PRO A 403 -9.09 -19.97 -19.92
CA PRO A 403 -8.31 -19.23 -20.91
C PRO A 403 -8.78 -17.77 -21.08
N TRP A 404 -10.09 -17.54 -21.04
CA TRP A 404 -10.68 -16.20 -21.14
C TRP A 404 -10.28 -15.29 -19.96
N TRP A 405 -10.36 -15.78 -18.73
CA TRP A 405 -9.90 -15.02 -17.55
C TRP A 405 -8.40 -14.75 -17.56
N SER A 406 -7.59 -15.77 -17.88
CA SER A 406 -6.13 -15.62 -17.97
C SER A 406 -5.72 -14.59 -19.03
N PHE A 407 -6.38 -14.62 -20.20
CA PHE A 407 -6.21 -13.64 -21.27
C PHE A 407 -6.70 -12.25 -20.85
N GLY A 408 -7.82 -12.16 -20.14
CA GLY A 408 -8.39 -10.93 -19.59
C GLY A 408 -7.68 -10.34 -18.35
N GLY A 409 -6.51 -10.85 -17.96
CA GLY A 409 -5.76 -10.34 -16.81
C GLY A 409 -6.40 -10.65 -15.45
N LEU A 410 -7.13 -11.77 -15.36
CA LEU A 410 -7.75 -12.29 -14.14
C LEU A 410 -7.14 -13.66 -13.81
N ALA A 411 -6.08 -13.65 -12.99
CA ALA A 411 -5.53 -14.86 -12.38
C ALA A 411 -6.60 -15.53 -11.50
N THR A 412 -6.90 -16.81 -11.72
CA THR A 412 -7.91 -17.59 -10.99
C THR A 412 -7.53 -19.06 -10.97
N ASP A 413 -7.63 -19.70 -9.81
CA ASP A 413 -7.39 -21.14 -9.69
C ASP A 413 -8.73 -21.90 -9.65
N VAL A 414 -8.97 -22.74 -10.66
CA VAL A 414 -10.16 -23.61 -10.74
C VAL A 414 -9.81 -24.95 -10.09
N VAL A 415 -10.45 -25.24 -8.96
CA VAL A 415 -10.21 -26.46 -8.18
C VAL A 415 -11.45 -27.35 -8.27
N VAL A 416 -11.33 -28.50 -8.93
CA VAL A 416 -12.39 -29.51 -9.01
C VAL A 416 -12.09 -30.60 -7.98
N LEU A 417 -13.00 -30.76 -7.02
CA LEU A 417 -12.99 -31.82 -6.02
C LEU A 417 -13.91 -32.96 -6.51
N ASN A 418 -13.30 -34.02 -7.01
CA ASN A 418 -13.97 -35.19 -7.57
C ASN A 418 -14.24 -36.23 -6.47
N SER A 419 -15.51 -36.47 -6.17
CA SER A 419 -16.01 -37.49 -5.24
C SER A 419 -16.60 -38.71 -5.95
N GLU A 420 -16.13 -39.06 -7.15
CA GLU A 420 -16.33 -40.39 -7.78
C GLU A 420 -15.87 -41.50 -6.81
N ASP A 421 -16.67 -42.57 -6.70
CA ASP A 421 -16.32 -43.73 -5.88
C ASP A 421 -14.99 -44.35 -6.34
N ASN A 422 -14.16 -44.80 -5.38
CA ASN A 422 -12.82 -45.28 -5.68
C ASN A 422 -12.84 -46.59 -6.49
N SER A 423 -12.76 -46.47 -7.81
CA SER A 423 -12.74 -47.56 -8.76
C SER A 423 -11.44 -47.56 -9.57
N TYR A 424 -11.05 -48.71 -10.12
CA TYR A 424 -9.90 -48.80 -11.05
C TYR A 424 -10.16 -48.08 -12.39
N ALA A 425 -11.43 -47.89 -12.76
CA ALA A 425 -11.82 -47.30 -14.02
C ALA A 425 -11.64 -45.77 -14.03
N GLN A 426 -11.96 -45.09 -12.92
CA GLN A 426 -11.87 -43.62 -12.75
C GLN A 426 -12.43 -42.86 -13.96
N LEU A 427 -13.66 -43.19 -14.34
CA LEU A 427 -14.27 -42.73 -15.59
C LEU A 427 -14.47 -41.21 -15.57
N LEU A 428 -14.95 -40.68 -14.46
CA LEU A 428 -15.18 -39.24 -14.31
C LEU A 428 -13.85 -38.47 -14.29
N GLN A 429 -12.86 -38.97 -13.55
CA GLN A 429 -11.50 -38.40 -13.52
C GLN A 429 -10.87 -38.32 -14.92
N ARG A 430 -10.96 -39.41 -15.71
CA ARG A 430 -10.38 -39.49 -17.05
C ARG A 430 -11.11 -38.60 -18.06
N GLU A 431 -12.44 -38.52 -18.00
CA GLU A 431 -13.21 -37.69 -18.92
C GLU A 431 -12.94 -36.19 -18.67
N ILE A 432 -12.81 -35.74 -17.42
CA ILE A 432 -12.45 -34.35 -17.10
C ILE A 432 -11.08 -33.99 -17.70
N LEU A 433 -10.07 -34.87 -17.54
CA LEU A 433 -8.75 -34.66 -18.13
C LEU A 433 -8.82 -34.64 -19.67
N ALA A 434 -9.54 -35.59 -20.28
CA ALA A 434 -9.74 -35.62 -21.73
C ALA A 434 -10.48 -34.38 -22.26
N GLN A 435 -11.43 -33.80 -21.51
CA GLN A 435 -12.09 -32.53 -21.86
C GLN A 435 -11.11 -31.36 -21.82
N ARG A 436 -10.30 -31.24 -20.76
CA ARG A 436 -9.25 -30.23 -20.64
C ARG A 436 -8.26 -30.31 -21.79
N ASP A 437 -7.77 -31.51 -22.11
CA ASP A 437 -6.72 -31.69 -23.11
C ASP A 437 -7.24 -31.42 -24.53
N ARG A 438 -8.48 -31.82 -24.85
CA ARG A 438 -9.18 -31.44 -26.09
C ARG A 438 -9.40 -29.93 -26.19
N LEU A 439 -9.76 -29.26 -25.09
CA LEU A 439 -9.94 -27.80 -25.07
C LEU A 439 -8.61 -27.07 -25.31
N ASN A 440 -7.53 -27.48 -24.64
CA ASN A 440 -6.21 -26.88 -24.81
C ASN A 440 -5.76 -26.96 -26.28
N GLN A 441 -5.91 -28.12 -26.93
CA GLN A 441 -5.62 -28.28 -28.35
C GLN A 441 -6.49 -27.38 -29.26
N LYS A 442 -7.77 -27.18 -28.93
CA LYS A 442 -8.68 -26.30 -29.68
C LYS A 442 -8.33 -24.81 -29.50
N ALA A 443 -7.98 -24.40 -28.28
CA ALA A 443 -7.84 -22.99 -27.89
C ALA A 443 -6.44 -22.42 -28.10
N GLN A 444 -5.39 -23.25 -28.20
CA GLN A 444 -3.97 -22.85 -28.23
C GLN A 444 -3.61 -21.70 -29.19
N ASN A 445 -4.28 -21.60 -30.35
CA ASN A 445 -4.00 -20.57 -31.36
C ASN A 445 -4.56 -19.19 -30.99
N SER A 446 -5.67 -19.16 -30.24
CA SER A 446 -6.38 -17.93 -29.87
C SER A 446 -6.11 -17.53 -28.40
N PHE A 447 -5.66 -18.48 -27.59
CA PHE A 447 -5.34 -18.34 -26.17
C PHE A 447 -4.06 -19.13 -25.84
N PRO A 448 -2.89 -18.47 -25.78
CA PRO A 448 -1.65 -19.14 -25.36
C PRO A 448 -1.72 -19.58 -23.89
N LEU A 449 -1.02 -20.66 -23.56
CA LEU A 449 -0.88 -21.15 -22.19
C LEU A 449 -0.27 -20.08 -21.27
N SER A 450 -0.71 -20.04 -20.02
CA SER A 450 -0.37 -18.96 -19.09
C SER A 450 -0.59 -19.39 -17.63
N ASP A 451 0.48 -19.33 -16.83
CA ASP A 451 0.49 -19.74 -15.42
C ASP A 451 -0.33 -18.83 -14.49
N ALA A 452 -0.96 -17.78 -15.04
CA ALA A 452 -1.85 -16.89 -14.31
C ALA A 452 -3.05 -17.64 -13.71
N ALA A 453 -3.57 -18.69 -14.36
CA ALA A 453 -4.76 -19.41 -13.92
C ALA A 453 -4.51 -20.93 -13.87
N GLY A 454 -4.54 -21.55 -12.68
CA GLY A 454 -4.33 -22.99 -12.52
C GLY A 454 -5.62 -23.82 -12.62
N PHE A 455 -5.51 -25.07 -13.08
CA PHE A 455 -6.58 -26.07 -13.00
C PHE A 455 -6.11 -27.27 -12.18
N TYR A 456 -6.83 -27.57 -11.10
CA TYR A 456 -6.47 -28.60 -10.14
C TYR A 456 -7.61 -29.60 -9.99
N LEU A 457 -7.37 -30.87 -10.33
CA LEU A 457 -8.36 -31.95 -10.20
C LEU A 457 -7.96 -32.85 -9.03
N LEU A 458 -8.59 -32.62 -7.88
CA LEU A 458 -8.31 -33.30 -6.61
C LEU A 458 -9.33 -34.43 -6.38
N ARG A 459 -8.88 -35.55 -5.82
CA ARG A 459 -9.74 -36.69 -5.46
C ARG A 459 -10.20 -36.54 -4.01
N ASP A 460 -11.51 -36.57 -3.77
CA ASP A 460 -12.10 -36.22 -2.47
C ASP A 460 -11.58 -37.09 -1.31
N TYR A 461 -11.30 -38.37 -1.56
CA TYR A 461 -10.73 -39.29 -0.56
C TYR A 461 -9.25 -39.02 -0.21
N GLU A 462 -8.52 -38.24 -1.02
CA GLU A 462 -7.11 -37.86 -0.78
C GLU A 462 -6.97 -36.51 -0.08
N VAL A 463 -8.07 -35.76 0.05
CA VAL A 463 -8.12 -34.45 0.71
C VAL A 463 -8.70 -34.63 2.12
N SER A 464 -7.95 -34.22 3.13
CA SER A 464 -8.37 -34.27 4.53
C SER A 464 -9.51 -33.28 4.84
N ALA A 465 -10.15 -33.45 5.99
CA ALA A 465 -11.20 -32.54 6.46
C ALA A 465 -10.68 -31.09 6.63
N ALA A 466 -9.45 -30.92 7.12
CA ALA A 466 -8.82 -29.60 7.31
C ALA A 466 -8.55 -28.90 5.97
N GLU A 467 -8.04 -29.63 4.96
CA GLU A 467 -7.82 -29.10 3.61
C GLU A 467 -9.15 -28.77 2.90
N LYS A 468 -10.20 -29.59 3.08
CA LYS A 468 -11.55 -29.27 2.60
C LYS A 468 -12.11 -28.00 3.23
N ALA A 469 -11.82 -27.75 4.51
CA ALA A 469 -12.19 -26.53 5.21
C ALA A 469 -11.40 -25.30 4.71
N ALA A 470 -10.09 -25.44 4.50
CA ALA A 470 -9.23 -24.40 3.93
C ALA A 470 -9.68 -24.03 2.51
N LEU A 471 -9.84 -25.01 1.61
CA LEU A 471 -10.37 -24.81 0.26
C LEU A 471 -11.72 -24.08 0.27
N SER A 472 -12.68 -24.55 1.07
CA SER A 472 -14.03 -23.97 1.10
C SER A 472 -14.07 -22.56 1.70
N THR A 473 -13.16 -22.23 2.61
CA THR A 473 -13.12 -20.90 3.24
C THR A 473 -12.37 -19.89 2.37
N LEU A 474 -11.29 -20.32 1.69
CA LEU A 474 -10.50 -19.46 0.81
C LEU A 474 -11.14 -19.27 -0.58
N ALA A 475 -11.96 -20.21 -1.05
CA ALA A 475 -12.67 -20.15 -2.34
C ALA A 475 -13.65 -18.97 -2.44
N ARG A 476 -13.41 -18.08 -3.41
CA ARG A 476 -14.28 -16.93 -3.73
C ARG A 476 -15.68 -17.38 -4.12
N VAL A 477 -15.77 -18.48 -4.86
CA VAL A 477 -17.02 -19.08 -5.37
C VAL A 477 -16.95 -20.59 -5.18
N ILE A 478 -18.08 -21.19 -4.78
CA ILE A 478 -18.25 -22.64 -4.65
C ILE A 478 -19.46 -23.04 -5.49
N PHE A 479 -19.30 -24.01 -6.38
CA PHE A 479 -20.40 -24.59 -7.16
C PHE A 479 -20.52 -26.10 -6.94
N MET A 480 -21.76 -26.59 -7.06
CA MET A 480 -22.08 -28.02 -7.06
C MET A 480 -22.36 -28.45 -8.50
N ALA A 481 -21.54 -29.33 -9.06
CA ALA A 481 -21.73 -29.87 -10.40
C ALA A 481 -22.79 -30.98 -10.37
N ASP A 482 -24.05 -30.57 -10.25
CA ASP A 482 -25.24 -31.40 -10.02
C ASP A 482 -26.17 -31.47 -11.26
N GLY A 483 -25.63 -31.21 -12.44
CA GLY A 483 -26.38 -31.13 -13.70
C GLY A 483 -26.98 -29.76 -14.01
N ARG A 484 -27.00 -28.80 -13.06
CA ARG A 484 -27.42 -27.42 -13.36
C ARG A 484 -26.31 -26.66 -14.12
N PRO A 485 -26.64 -25.94 -15.21
CA PRO A 485 -25.66 -25.23 -16.01
C PRO A 485 -25.18 -23.94 -15.33
N LEU A 486 -24.12 -23.33 -15.88
CA LEU A 486 -23.37 -22.24 -15.23
C LEU A 486 -24.25 -21.02 -14.91
N GLU A 487 -25.16 -20.66 -15.81
CA GLU A 487 -26.04 -19.50 -15.72
C GLU A 487 -27.01 -19.65 -14.54
N THR A 488 -27.45 -20.87 -14.27
CA THR A 488 -28.30 -21.20 -13.12
C THR A 488 -27.53 -21.08 -11.81
N GLN A 489 -26.27 -21.56 -11.76
CA GLN A 489 -25.39 -21.44 -10.58
C GLN A 489 -25.07 -19.96 -10.27
N VAL A 490 -24.71 -19.19 -11.30
CA VAL A 490 -24.39 -17.76 -11.20
C VAL A 490 -25.62 -16.93 -10.85
N SER A 491 -26.80 -17.24 -11.41
CA SER A 491 -28.06 -16.59 -11.03
C SER A 491 -28.42 -16.82 -9.56
N ALA A 492 -28.16 -18.02 -9.03
CA ALA A 492 -28.32 -18.32 -7.61
C ALA A 492 -27.33 -17.51 -6.73
N LEU A 493 -26.04 -17.46 -7.11
CA LEU A 493 -25.02 -16.62 -6.44
C LEU A 493 -25.44 -15.15 -6.39
N ARG A 494 -25.88 -14.60 -7.53
CA ARG A 494 -26.36 -13.22 -7.65
C ARG A 494 -27.60 -12.95 -6.79
N THR A 495 -28.54 -13.89 -6.77
CA THR A 495 -29.74 -13.82 -5.93
C THR A 495 -29.39 -13.81 -4.45
N GLN A 496 -28.43 -14.64 -4.03
CA GLN A 496 -27.95 -14.67 -2.65
C GLN A 496 -27.33 -13.32 -2.23
N TRP A 497 -26.50 -12.71 -3.08
CA TRP A 497 -25.93 -11.39 -2.78
C TRP A 497 -27.00 -10.29 -2.68
N LEU A 498 -28.01 -10.32 -3.56
CA LEU A 498 -29.13 -9.38 -3.52
C LEU A 498 -29.99 -9.54 -2.26
N GLN A 499 -30.23 -10.78 -1.81
CA GLN A 499 -30.88 -11.07 -0.52
C GLN A 499 -30.03 -10.59 0.67
N GLY A 500 -28.70 -10.69 0.56
CA GLY A 500 -27.75 -10.11 1.50
C GLY A 500 -27.88 -8.58 1.62
N LYS A 501 -28.25 -7.86 0.55
CA LYS A 501 -28.55 -6.43 0.64
C LYS A 501 -29.97 -6.14 1.15
N ASN A 502 -31.00 -6.76 0.55
CA ASN A 502 -32.41 -6.41 0.77
C ASN A 502 -33.09 -7.17 1.93
N THR A 503 -32.96 -6.72 3.18
CA THR A 503 -33.90 -7.10 4.28
C THR A 503 -34.29 -6.01 5.27
N ALA A 504 -33.80 -4.77 5.13
CA ALA A 504 -34.36 -3.61 5.82
C ALA A 504 -34.80 -2.56 4.79
N PRO A 505 -35.96 -1.89 4.95
CA PRO A 505 -36.22 -0.66 4.23
C PRO A 505 -35.20 0.35 4.72
N ILE A 506 -34.16 0.58 3.92
CA ILE A 506 -33.22 1.67 4.17
C ILE A 506 -34.00 2.96 3.92
N ASN A 507 -34.64 3.48 4.96
CA ASN A 507 -34.98 4.90 5.07
C ASN A 507 -33.67 5.70 5.24
N ALA A 508 -32.75 5.53 4.28
CA ALA A 508 -31.66 6.46 4.07
C ALA A 508 -32.33 7.74 3.59
N LEU A 509 -32.34 8.73 4.45
CA LEU A 509 -32.68 10.08 4.04
C LEU A 509 -31.54 10.53 3.14
N VAL A 510 -31.76 10.46 1.83
CA VAL A 510 -31.20 11.46 0.93
C VAL A 510 -31.71 12.79 1.46
N VAL A 511 -30.83 13.56 2.10
CA VAL A 511 -31.17 14.92 2.47
C VAL A 511 -31.42 15.64 1.15
N ALA A 512 -32.65 16.10 0.94
CA ALA A 512 -32.93 16.94 -0.21
C ALA A 512 -32.09 18.21 -0.07
N GLU A 513 -31.35 18.57 -1.12
CA GLU A 513 -30.58 19.81 -1.16
C GLU A 513 -31.49 20.98 -0.80
N LEU A 514 -31.35 21.51 0.43
CA LEU A 514 -31.94 22.78 0.78
C LEU A 514 -31.18 23.84 0.00
N PRO A 515 -31.85 24.67 -0.83
CA PRO A 515 -31.17 25.70 -1.61
C PRO A 515 -30.38 26.61 -0.67
N SER A 516 -29.07 26.67 -0.91
CA SER A 516 -28.03 27.21 -0.02
C SER A 516 -28.07 28.74 0.06
N THR A 517 -29.15 29.27 0.61
CA THR A 517 -29.44 30.71 0.75
C THR A 517 -28.67 31.40 1.89
N ARG A 518 -27.67 30.73 2.48
CA ARG A 518 -26.62 31.38 3.28
C ARG A 518 -25.37 31.51 2.44
N GLN A 519 -25.19 32.69 1.84
CA GLN A 519 -23.89 33.15 1.35
C GLN A 519 -22.87 32.97 2.48
N GLY A 520 -21.95 32.02 2.33
CA GLY A 520 -20.84 31.87 3.25
C GLY A 520 -19.96 33.11 3.18
N THR A 521 -19.68 33.73 4.33
CA THR A 521 -18.71 34.84 4.40
C THR A 521 -17.40 34.36 3.77
N PRO A 522 -16.85 35.06 2.76
CA PRO A 522 -15.68 34.56 2.04
C PRO A 522 -14.50 34.33 2.99
N LEU A 523 -13.86 33.17 2.86
CA LEU A 523 -12.73 32.67 3.68
C LEU A 523 -11.44 33.48 3.43
N ARG A 524 -11.47 34.80 3.62
CA ARG A 524 -10.33 35.70 3.30
C ARG A 524 -9.22 35.74 4.34
N ASN A 525 -9.37 35.10 5.51
CA ASN A 525 -8.44 35.25 6.64
C ASN A 525 -8.11 33.95 7.42
N VAL A 526 -8.46 32.76 6.95
CA VAL A 526 -8.10 31.51 7.66
C VAL A 526 -6.62 31.20 7.46
N ARG A 527 -5.83 31.30 8.53
CA ARG A 527 -4.39 30.96 8.52
C ARG A 527 -4.20 29.45 8.45
N LYS A 528 -3.07 29.00 7.86
CA LYS A 528 -2.65 27.59 7.97
C LYS A 528 -2.47 27.23 9.46
N PRO A 529 -2.88 26.02 9.90
CA PRO A 529 -2.63 25.55 11.27
C PRO A 529 -1.15 25.70 11.67
N SER A 530 -0.93 26.36 12.81
CA SER A 530 0.36 26.50 13.49
C SER A 530 0.27 25.84 14.86
N GLY A 531 1.14 24.87 15.13
CA GLY A 531 1.15 24.19 16.42
C GLY A 531 2.15 24.79 17.41
N GLN A 532 1.87 24.58 18.69
CA GLN A 532 2.71 25.00 19.81
C GLN A 532 2.74 23.92 20.88
N PHE A 533 3.88 23.75 21.56
CA PHE A 533 3.95 22.94 22.77
C PHE A 533 3.53 23.77 23.98
N ASP A 534 2.65 23.23 24.83
CA ASP A 534 2.36 23.81 26.13
C ASP A 534 3.53 23.52 27.09
N ALA A 535 4.13 24.57 27.65
CA ALA A 535 5.31 24.45 28.50
C ALA A 535 5.06 23.76 29.85
N ALA A 536 3.81 23.68 30.32
CA ALA A 536 3.46 23.05 31.60
C ALA A 536 3.03 21.58 31.45
N THR A 537 2.31 21.24 30.37
CA THR A 537 1.82 19.86 30.14
C THR A 537 2.67 19.07 29.14
N GLY A 538 3.42 19.76 28.28
CA GLY A 538 4.06 19.17 27.11
C GLY A 538 3.09 18.76 25.99
N GLU A 539 1.80 19.08 26.08
CA GLU A 539 0.85 18.80 25.00
C GLU A 539 1.21 19.62 23.75
N PHE A 540 1.14 19.01 22.57
CA PHE A 540 1.18 19.72 21.30
C PHE A 540 -0.23 20.15 20.91
N ARG A 541 -0.47 21.46 20.79
CA ARG A 541 -1.80 22.04 20.58
C ARG A 541 -1.86 22.86 19.30
N PHE A 542 -2.95 22.74 18.57
CA PHE A 542 -3.22 23.48 17.33
C PHE A 542 -4.73 23.53 17.02
N GLU A 543 -5.12 24.46 16.15
CA GLU A 543 -6.50 24.56 15.66
C GLU A 543 -6.58 24.09 14.21
N VAL A 544 -7.63 23.33 13.88
CA VAL A 544 -7.91 22.86 12.53
C VAL A 544 -9.30 23.33 12.13
N HIS A 545 -9.40 23.95 10.95
CA HIS A 545 -10.67 24.34 10.35
C HIS A 545 -11.04 23.36 9.24
N ALA A 546 -12.33 23.08 9.07
CA ALA A 546 -12.78 22.22 7.96
C ALA A 546 -12.33 22.73 6.57
N ALA A 547 -12.05 24.02 6.39
CA ALA A 547 -11.53 24.55 5.13
C ALA A 547 -10.00 24.44 4.96
N VAL A 548 -9.22 24.29 6.06
CA VAL A 548 -7.75 24.41 6.04
C VAL A 548 -7.12 23.39 7.00
N TYR A 549 -6.43 22.41 6.42
CA TYR A 549 -5.67 21.38 7.11
C TYR A 549 -4.16 21.66 7.05
N PRO A 550 -3.35 21.02 7.90
CA PRO A 550 -1.91 20.92 7.71
C PRO A 550 -1.57 20.27 6.35
N ALA A 551 -0.40 20.59 5.79
CA ALA A 551 0.00 20.13 4.46
C ALA A 551 0.29 18.60 4.37
N ARG A 552 0.51 17.96 5.52
CA ARG A 552 0.63 16.51 5.72
C ARG A 552 -0.10 16.15 7.02
N PRO A 553 -0.63 14.93 7.18
CA PRO A 553 -1.29 14.51 8.41
C PRO A 553 -0.38 14.70 9.64
N TRP A 554 -0.93 15.23 10.71
CA TRP A 554 -0.27 15.33 12.02
C TRP A 554 -0.87 14.26 12.91
N VAL A 555 -0.07 13.26 13.29
CA VAL A 555 -0.54 12.07 14.01
C VAL A 555 0.05 11.95 15.42
N ASN A 556 -0.71 11.33 16.32
CA ASN A 556 -0.19 10.75 17.55
C ASN A 556 -0.29 9.22 17.48
N VAL A 557 0.79 8.52 17.80
CA VAL A 557 0.83 7.06 17.95
C VAL A 557 0.65 6.74 19.43
N ILE A 558 -0.44 6.03 19.75
CA ILE A 558 -0.87 5.72 21.11
C ILE A 558 -0.92 4.20 21.25
N ALA A 559 -0.10 3.65 22.14
CA ALA A 559 0.04 2.21 22.33
C ALA A 559 0.39 1.84 23.77
N ASN A 560 0.16 0.57 24.09
CA ASN A 560 0.84 -0.18 25.14
C ASN A 560 1.68 -1.31 24.48
N ALA A 561 2.27 -2.20 25.28
CA ALA A 561 3.17 -3.25 24.77
C ALA A 561 2.52 -4.26 23.80
N HIS A 562 1.20 -4.39 23.79
CA HIS A 562 0.47 -5.43 23.03
C HIS A 562 -0.66 -4.89 22.15
N PHE A 563 -0.91 -3.58 22.15
CA PHE A 563 -2.03 -2.98 21.44
C PHE A 563 -1.78 -1.50 21.17
N GLY A 564 -2.27 -0.99 20.04
CA GLY A 564 -2.15 0.44 19.75
C GLY A 564 -2.97 0.90 18.56
N PHE A 565 -2.99 2.22 18.39
CA PHE A 565 -3.59 2.90 17.25
C PHE A 565 -2.85 4.20 16.95
N GLN A 566 -3.01 4.72 15.74
CA GLN A 566 -2.68 6.12 15.43
C GLN A 566 -3.96 6.95 15.33
N VAL A 567 -3.87 8.25 15.58
CA VAL A 567 -4.95 9.21 15.30
C VAL A 567 -4.38 10.49 14.71
N SER A 568 -4.90 10.91 13.55
CA SER A 568 -4.52 12.14 12.84
C SER A 568 -5.31 13.36 13.30
N GLU A 569 -4.96 14.54 12.81
CA GLU A 569 -5.72 15.78 13.02
C GLU A 569 -7.14 15.73 12.44
N ALA A 570 -7.39 14.82 11.50
CA ALA A 570 -8.69 14.56 10.93
C ALA A 570 -9.56 13.63 11.81
N GLY A 571 -8.96 12.96 12.81
CA GLY A 571 -9.55 11.86 13.58
C GLY A 571 -9.44 10.50 12.89
N SER A 572 -8.74 10.43 11.75
CA SER A 572 -8.50 9.20 11.00
C SER A 572 -7.36 8.39 11.62
N GLY A 573 -7.33 7.09 11.32
CA GLY A 573 -6.31 6.19 11.84
C GLY A 573 -6.69 4.72 11.64
N TYR A 574 -5.87 3.86 12.24
CA TYR A 574 -6.06 2.41 12.29
C TYR A 574 -5.59 1.87 13.63
N THR A 575 -6.01 0.66 13.96
CA THR A 575 -5.77 -0.04 15.23
C THR A 575 -5.16 -1.41 14.96
N TRP A 576 -4.22 -1.84 15.80
CA TRP A 576 -3.53 -3.14 15.72
C TRP A 576 -3.43 -3.79 17.11
N ALA A 577 -3.23 -5.10 17.12
CA ALA A 577 -2.87 -5.85 18.33
C ALA A 577 -1.64 -6.72 18.06
N THR A 578 -0.68 -6.73 18.97
CA THR A 578 0.61 -7.44 18.95
C THR A 578 1.57 -7.06 17.81
N ASN A 579 1.11 -6.95 16.57
CA ASN A 579 1.92 -6.67 15.38
C ASN A 579 1.17 -5.73 14.41
N SER A 580 1.70 -4.52 14.21
CA SER A 580 1.06 -3.47 13.39
C SER A 580 0.99 -3.75 11.88
N ARG A 581 1.68 -4.79 11.39
CA ARG A 581 1.72 -5.17 9.97
C ARG A 581 0.94 -6.44 9.69
N LEU A 582 1.14 -7.48 10.51
CA LEU A 582 0.55 -8.80 10.31
C LEU A 582 -0.84 -8.94 10.94
N HIS A 583 -1.17 -8.12 11.94
CA HIS A 583 -2.44 -8.19 12.67
C HIS A 583 -3.07 -6.82 12.88
N GLN A 584 -3.41 -6.18 11.76
CA GLN A 584 -4.19 -4.95 11.75
C GLN A 584 -5.65 -5.29 12.05
N ILE A 585 -6.19 -4.75 13.13
CA ILE A 585 -7.60 -4.93 13.50
C ILE A 585 -8.49 -4.20 12.49
N THR A 586 -8.10 -2.97 12.17
CA THR A 586 -8.72 -2.10 11.15
C THR A 586 -7.67 -1.71 10.08
N PRO A 587 -8.04 -1.51 8.80
CA PRO A 587 -7.07 -1.28 7.73
C PRO A 587 -6.21 -0.03 7.92
N TRP A 588 -4.89 -0.18 7.76
CA TRP A 588 -3.96 0.95 7.69
C TRP A 588 -4.10 1.74 6.38
N SER A 589 -3.79 3.04 6.45
CA SER A 589 -3.52 3.87 5.27
C SER A 589 -2.39 4.85 5.56
N ASN A 590 -1.52 5.03 4.57
CA ASN A 590 -0.51 6.08 4.52
C ASN A 590 -0.75 7.09 3.40
N ASP A 591 -2.00 7.21 2.92
CA ASP A 591 -2.39 8.24 1.94
C ASP A 591 -2.38 9.63 2.61
N PRO A 592 -1.39 10.49 2.35
CA PRO A 592 -1.27 11.78 3.05
C PRO A 592 -2.26 12.84 2.50
N VAL A 593 -2.98 12.52 1.43
CA VAL A 593 -3.91 13.44 0.75
C VAL A 593 -5.30 13.21 1.30
N GLU A 594 -5.78 11.97 1.27
CA GLU A 594 -7.12 11.61 1.75
C GLU A 594 -7.19 11.33 3.23
N ASP A 595 -6.15 10.72 3.83
CA ASP A 595 -6.15 10.24 5.23
C ASP A 595 -7.46 9.51 5.60
N PRO A 596 -7.81 8.41 4.89
CA PRO A 596 -9.13 7.83 4.94
C PRO A 596 -9.39 7.08 6.26
N GLY A 597 -10.42 7.52 7.00
CA GLY A 597 -10.89 6.83 8.19
C GLY A 597 -11.50 5.45 7.90
N ARG A 598 -11.11 4.44 8.69
CA ARG A 598 -11.66 3.07 8.70
C ARG A 598 -12.37 2.70 10.00
N GLU A 599 -12.31 3.63 10.93
CA GLU A 599 -13.05 3.64 12.18
C GLU A 599 -13.85 4.93 12.18
N HIS A 600 -15.16 4.81 12.41
CA HIS A 600 -16.09 5.92 12.39
C HIS A 600 -16.73 5.99 13.76
N TYR A 601 -16.49 7.09 14.48
CA TYR A 601 -17.11 7.40 15.77
C TYR A 601 -17.93 8.67 15.56
N LEU A 602 -19.24 8.57 15.75
CA LEU A 602 -20.20 9.58 15.32
C LEU A 602 -21.26 9.84 16.39
N LEU A 603 -21.78 11.06 16.36
CA LEU A 603 -22.95 11.49 17.11
C LEU A 603 -23.92 12.15 16.12
N GLN A 604 -25.18 11.73 16.15
CA GLN A 604 -26.23 12.25 15.28
C GLN A 604 -27.33 12.88 16.12
N ASP A 605 -27.81 14.05 15.71
CA ASP A 605 -29.06 14.61 16.24
C ASP A 605 -30.25 13.89 15.58
N VAL A 606 -31.15 13.34 16.40
CA VAL A 606 -32.23 12.46 15.92
C VAL A 606 -33.37 13.23 15.25
N GLU A 607 -33.55 14.50 15.63
CA GLU A 607 -34.60 15.38 15.10
C GLU A 607 -34.16 15.99 13.77
N SER A 608 -33.00 16.65 13.74
CA SER A 608 -32.45 17.31 12.54
C SER A 608 -31.70 16.38 11.59
N ARG A 609 -31.36 15.15 12.03
CA ARG A 609 -30.54 14.14 11.32
C ARG A 609 -29.09 14.52 11.04
N GLN A 610 -28.66 15.71 11.45
CA GLN A 610 -27.30 16.20 11.28
C GLN A 610 -26.30 15.39 12.13
N PHE A 611 -25.12 15.14 11.55
CA PHE A 611 -23.98 14.57 12.28
C PHE A 611 -23.16 15.66 12.94
N LEU A 612 -22.89 15.48 14.23
CA LEU A 612 -22.02 16.34 15.05
C LEU A 612 -20.61 15.74 14.99
N ARG A 613 -19.69 16.43 14.33
CA ARG A 613 -18.34 15.90 14.05
C ARG A 613 -17.51 15.81 15.33
N PHE A 614 -16.82 14.68 15.51
CA PHE A 614 -15.87 14.48 16.61
C PHE A 614 -14.50 15.09 16.32
N ALA A 615 -14.09 15.01 15.05
CA ALA A 615 -12.87 15.59 14.53
C ALA A 615 -13.12 16.16 13.11
N PRO A 616 -12.25 17.05 12.59
CA PRO A 616 -12.43 17.72 11.30
C PRO A 616 -12.67 16.81 10.08
N GLY A 617 -12.16 15.57 10.08
CA GLY A 617 -12.37 14.59 9.02
C GLY A 617 -13.55 13.63 9.25
N SER A 618 -14.18 13.68 10.42
CA SER A 618 -15.33 12.83 10.75
C SER A 618 -16.52 13.14 9.83
N HIS A 619 -16.72 12.30 8.81
CA HIS A 619 -17.84 12.33 7.87
C HIS A 619 -17.97 13.62 7.03
N ARG A 620 -17.51 13.53 5.78
CA ARG A 620 -17.88 14.41 4.66
C ARG A 620 -18.79 13.66 3.69
N GLY A 621 -20.07 13.60 4.01
CA GLY A 621 -21.10 13.32 2.99
C GLY A 621 -21.28 14.51 2.04
N HIS A 622 -22.11 14.35 1.01
CA HIS A 622 -22.48 15.45 0.10
C HIS A 622 -23.13 16.64 0.84
N ASP A 623 -23.74 16.41 2.00
CA ASP A 623 -24.46 17.41 2.82
C ASP A 623 -23.57 18.29 3.72
N ALA A 624 -22.33 18.58 3.32
CA ALA A 624 -21.39 19.42 4.07
C ALA A 624 -21.77 20.92 4.04
N THR A 625 -22.95 21.26 4.56
CA THR A 625 -23.47 22.62 4.64
C THR A 625 -22.59 23.51 5.53
N ASN A 626 -22.01 24.56 4.94
CA ASN A 626 -21.40 25.83 5.40
C ASN A 626 -21.19 26.19 6.90
N ALA A 627 -21.18 25.26 7.85
CA ALA A 627 -20.71 25.49 9.22
C ALA A 627 -19.18 25.52 9.23
N VAL A 628 -18.59 26.69 9.49
CA VAL A 628 -17.13 26.84 9.66
C VAL A 628 -16.74 26.32 11.04
N GLU A 629 -16.67 25.00 11.15
CA GLU A 629 -16.27 24.30 12.37
C GLU A 629 -14.75 24.38 12.56
N SER A 630 -14.31 25.00 13.66
CA SER A 630 -12.96 24.90 14.20
C SER A 630 -12.91 23.79 15.26
N HIS A 631 -11.90 22.94 15.19
CA HIS A 631 -11.60 21.97 16.25
C HIS A 631 -10.28 22.35 16.90
N GLN A 632 -10.25 22.39 18.23
CA GLN A 632 -9.01 22.45 19.00
C GLN A 632 -8.49 21.02 19.19
N VAL A 633 -7.31 20.75 18.64
CA VAL A 633 -6.64 19.45 18.70
C VAL A 633 -5.48 19.55 19.68
N ARG A 634 -5.39 18.57 20.58
CA ARG A 634 -4.31 18.45 21.55
C ARG A 634 -3.79 17.02 21.54
N HIS A 635 -2.53 16.82 21.18
CA HIS A 635 -1.84 15.55 21.35
C HIS A 635 -1.05 15.57 22.65
N GLY A 636 -1.20 14.54 23.46
CA GLY A 636 -0.42 14.32 24.68
C GLY A 636 0.13 12.89 24.71
N GLN A 637 0.92 12.59 25.73
CA GLN A 637 1.54 11.28 25.88
C GLN A 637 0.46 10.26 26.27
N GLY A 638 0.18 9.32 25.36
CA GLY A 638 -0.84 8.28 25.51
C GLY A 638 -2.28 8.69 25.17
N TYR A 639 -2.53 9.92 24.75
CA TYR A 639 -3.89 10.40 24.43
C TYR A 639 -3.93 11.52 23.39
N SER A 640 -5.09 11.70 22.75
CA SER A 640 -5.40 12.88 21.94
C SER A 640 -6.79 13.40 22.26
N VAL A 641 -6.95 14.73 22.36
CA VAL A 641 -8.22 15.39 22.65
C VAL A 641 -8.64 16.29 21.51
N PHE A 642 -9.89 16.15 21.08
CA PHE A 642 -10.58 17.05 20.15
C PHE A 642 -11.66 17.80 20.93
N THR A 643 -11.71 19.13 20.80
CA THR A 643 -12.74 19.96 21.41
C THR A 643 -13.40 20.85 20.36
N THR A 644 -14.73 20.90 20.35
CA THR A 644 -15.53 21.67 19.37
C THR A 644 -16.90 22.03 19.96
N LEU A 645 -17.57 23.01 19.36
CA LEU A 645 -18.88 23.52 19.77
C LEU A 645 -19.86 23.43 18.60
N HIS A 646 -20.86 22.55 18.71
CA HIS A 646 -21.88 22.32 17.68
C HIS A 646 -23.24 22.79 18.17
N ASP A 647 -23.77 23.91 17.67
CA ASP A 647 -25.14 24.38 17.99
C ASP A 647 -25.46 24.32 19.51
N GLN A 648 -24.60 24.96 20.32
CA GLN A 648 -24.66 25.02 21.79
C GLN A 648 -24.38 23.68 22.51
N LEU A 649 -23.95 22.63 21.80
CA LEU A 649 -23.39 21.40 22.38
C LEU A 649 -21.85 21.50 22.42
N LEU A 650 -21.28 21.66 23.62
CA LEU A 650 -19.84 21.56 23.82
C LEU A 650 -19.46 20.09 23.85
N LEU A 651 -18.59 19.70 22.91
CA LEU A 651 -18.13 18.33 22.73
C LEU A 651 -16.62 18.25 22.98
N LYS A 652 -16.22 17.30 23.83
CA LYS A 652 -14.82 16.93 24.09
C LYS A 652 -14.66 15.43 23.91
N VAL A 653 -13.84 15.03 22.94
CA VAL A 653 -13.57 13.63 22.59
C VAL A 653 -12.12 13.30 22.92
N THR A 654 -11.89 12.30 23.75
CA THR A 654 -10.55 11.84 24.16
C THR A 654 -10.30 10.42 23.64
N PHE A 655 -9.32 10.28 22.77
CA PHE A 655 -8.80 9.01 22.29
C PHE A 655 -7.61 8.61 23.17
N PHE A 656 -7.63 7.41 23.76
CA PHE A 656 -6.49 6.86 24.50
C PHE A 656 -6.47 5.32 24.48
N ALA A 657 -5.34 4.73 24.83
CA ALA A 657 -5.23 3.29 25.14
C ALA A 657 -5.11 3.09 26.66
N ASP A 658 -5.65 1.99 27.17
CA ASP A 658 -5.37 1.56 28.54
C ASP A 658 -3.89 1.18 28.68
N ALA A 659 -3.31 1.40 29.85
CA ALA A 659 -1.90 1.15 30.11
C ALA A 659 -1.52 -0.35 30.07
N VAL A 660 -2.49 -1.26 30.25
CA VAL A 660 -2.28 -2.71 30.34
C VAL A 660 -3.21 -3.48 29.41
N ASP A 661 -4.51 -3.19 29.44
CA ASP A 661 -5.51 -3.89 28.64
C ASP A 661 -5.34 -3.59 27.14
N ALA A 662 -5.55 -4.59 26.28
CA ALA A 662 -5.53 -4.42 24.83
C ALA A 662 -6.83 -3.74 24.32
N VAL A 663 -7.04 -2.48 24.71
CA VAL A 663 -8.21 -1.67 24.33
C VAL A 663 -7.87 -0.23 23.93
N LYS A 664 -8.59 0.25 22.93
CA LYS A 664 -8.74 1.66 22.53
C LYS A 664 -10.04 2.19 23.11
N LEU A 665 -9.96 3.38 23.69
CA LEU A 665 -11.09 4.09 24.25
C LEU A 665 -11.27 5.41 23.48
N VAL A 666 -12.48 5.60 22.97
CA VAL A 666 -12.96 6.90 22.48
C VAL A 666 -13.99 7.38 23.48
N HIS A 667 -13.55 8.23 24.40
CA HIS A 667 -14.36 8.77 25.49
C HIS A 667 -14.96 10.12 25.10
N ILE A 668 -16.27 10.27 25.26
CA ILE A 668 -17.03 11.46 24.90
C ILE A 668 -17.56 12.10 26.19
N GLU A 669 -17.21 13.37 26.38
CA GLU A 669 -17.83 14.30 27.33
C GLU A 669 -18.64 15.32 26.52
N LEU A 670 -19.95 15.37 26.77
CA LEU A 670 -20.90 16.20 26.03
C LEU A 670 -21.72 17.06 26.99
N ARG A 671 -21.66 18.39 26.84
CA ARG A 671 -22.46 19.35 27.62
C ARG A 671 -23.43 20.10 26.73
N ASN A 672 -24.69 20.21 27.16
CA ASN A 672 -25.70 20.99 26.46
C ASN A 672 -25.84 22.38 27.09
N ASP A 673 -25.22 23.39 26.49
CA ASP A 673 -25.34 24.80 26.90
C ASP A 673 -26.58 25.48 26.33
N GLY A 674 -27.37 24.76 25.52
CA GLY A 674 -28.60 25.25 24.91
C GLY A 674 -29.85 25.11 25.79
N PRO A 675 -30.91 25.90 25.51
CA PRO A 675 -32.13 25.94 26.33
C PRO A 675 -33.10 24.78 26.07
N ARG A 676 -32.79 23.86 25.14
CA ARG A 676 -33.66 22.75 24.72
C ARG A 676 -33.01 21.40 25.01
N THR A 677 -33.81 20.42 25.44
CA THR A 677 -33.38 19.02 25.50
C THR A 677 -33.08 18.51 24.09
N ARG A 678 -31.91 17.90 23.88
CA ARG A 678 -31.51 17.27 22.61
C ARG A 678 -31.73 15.76 22.66
N GLN A 679 -32.22 15.19 21.57
CA GLN A 679 -32.32 13.74 21.37
C GLN A 679 -31.21 13.33 20.41
N LEU A 680 -30.25 12.54 20.90
CA LEU A 680 -29.02 12.21 20.17
C LEU A 680 -28.85 10.70 20.02
N ARG A 681 -28.07 10.27 19.03
CA ARG A 681 -27.69 8.88 18.77
C ARG A 681 -26.16 8.80 18.66
N ALA A 682 -25.53 8.11 19.59
CA ALA A 682 -24.14 7.69 19.48
C ALA A 682 -24.08 6.49 18.53
N LEU A 683 -23.14 6.48 17.58
CA LEU A 683 -22.91 5.38 16.64
C LEU A 683 -21.42 5.18 16.39
N ALA A 684 -20.98 3.94 16.30
CA ALA A 684 -19.65 3.60 15.82
C ALA A 684 -19.69 2.46 14.78
N MET A 685 -18.74 2.48 13.85
CA MET A 685 -18.41 1.37 12.95
C MET A 685 -16.89 1.21 12.85
N ALA A 686 -16.38 -0.01 13.05
CA ALA A 686 -15.04 -0.43 12.71
C ALA A 686 -15.08 -1.38 11.49
N GLU A 687 -14.32 -1.10 10.43
CA GLU A 687 -14.14 -2.03 9.32
C GLU A 687 -13.10 -3.09 9.71
N TRP A 688 -13.49 -4.37 9.79
CA TRP A 688 -12.57 -5.43 10.21
C TRP A 688 -11.62 -5.83 9.08
N GLN A 689 -10.32 -5.84 9.36
CA GLN A 689 -9.31 -6.51 8.53
C GLN A 689 -8.81 -7.78 9.20
N MET A 690 -8.43 -7.69 10.48
CA MET A 690 -7.89 -8.77 11.32
C MET A 690 -6.74 -9.54 10.65
N GLY A 691 -5.82 -8.84 9.98
CA GLY A 691 -4.76 -9.46 9.17
C GLY A 691 -3.86 -8.46 8.45
N ALA A 692 -3.09 -8.95 7.48
CA ALA A 692 -2.08 -8.19 6.74
C ALA A 692 -2.57 -7.56 5.42
N SER A 693 -3.76 -7.93 4.93
CA SER A 693 -4.35 -7.45 3.67
C SER A 693 -5.86 -7.32 3.74
N LEU A 694 -6.46 -6.48 2.89
CA LEU A 694 -7.92 -6.32 2.80
C LEU A 694 -8.63 -7.62 2.39
N ALA A 695 -7.94 -8.52 1.69
CA ALA A 695 -8.47 -9.79 1.25
C ALA A 695 -8.58 -10.82 2.40
N GLU A 696 -7.83 -10.67 3.50
CA GLU A 696 -7.90 -11.57 4.67
C GLU A 696 -9.19 -11.38 5.49
N ARG A 697 -9.91 -10.26 5.32
CA ARG A 697 -11.23 -10.09 5.96
C ARG A 697 -12.20 -11.25 5.66
N ARG A 698 -12.03 -11.95 4.53
CA ARG A 698 -12.83 -13.12 4.12
C ARG A 698 -12.78 -14.30 5.09
N THR A 699 -11.75 -14.38 5.93
CA THR A 699 -11.59 -15.44 6.93
C THR A 699 -12.11 -15.03 8.31
N VAL A 700 -12.56 -13.79 8.49
CA VAL A 700 -13.14 -13.31 9.75
C VAL A 700 -14.53 -13.91 9.98
N LEU A 701 -14.81 -14.30 11.23
CA LEU A 701 -16.12 -14.73 11.72
C LEU A 701 -16.66 -13.69 12.71
N THR A 702 -17.88 -13.20 12.51
CA THR A 702 -18.50 -12.19 13.39
C THR A 702 -19.72 -12.74 14.14
N TRP A 703 -19.96 -12.24 15.35
CA TRP A 703 -21.18 -12.49 16.14
C TRP A 703 -21.49 -11.31 17.06
N ASN A 704 -22.70 -11.29 17.64
CA ASN A 704 -23.05 -10.41 18.75
C ASN A 704 -22.95 -11.20 20.07
N ALA A 705 -22.37 -10.57 21.09
CA ALA A 705 -22.29 -11.10 22.45
C ALA A 705 -23.23 -10.28 23.37
N PRO A 706 -24.47 -10.76 23.62
CA PRO A 706 -25.48 -9.99 24.35
C PRO A 706 -25.09 -9.70 25.82
N SER A 707 -24.34 -10.60 26.44
CA SER A 707 -23.85 -10.52 27.82
C SER A 707 -22.91 -9.33 28.05
N SER A 708 -22.08 -9.00 27.06
CA SER A 708 -21.11 -7.90 27.10
C SER A 708 -21.56 -6.65 26.33
N MET A 709 -22.74 -6.71 25.69
CA MET A 709 -23.27 -5.65 24.80
C MET A 709 -22.26 -5.21 23.73
N ALA A 710 -21.63 -6.20 23.08
CA ALA A 710 -20.52 -6.00 22.16
C ALA A 710 -20.65 -6.88 20.91
N VAL A 711 -20.17 -6.38 19.78
CA VAL A 711 -19.99 -7.17 18.56
C VAL A 711 -18.56 -7.69 18.49
N MET A 712 -18.42 -8.95 18.07
CA MET A 712 -17.18 -9.73 18.09
C MET A 712 -16.73 -10.07 16.67
N ALA A 713 -15.42 -10.19 16.48
CA ALA A 713 -14.79 -10.60 15.22
C ALA A 713 -13.55 -11.45 15.47
N GLN A 714 -13.57 -12.71 15.04
CA GLN A 714 -12.48 -13.67 15.19
C GLN A 714 -11.77 -13.93 13.86
N GLN A 715 -10.44 -13.88 13.86
CA GLN A 715 -9.64 -14.39 12.74
C GLN A 715 -9.58 -15.92 12.79
N ARG A 716 -9.87 -16.61 11.69
CA ARG A 716 -9.80 -18.08 11.57
C ARG A 716 -8.54 -18.58 10.87
N GLU A 717 -7.87 -17.75 10.08
CA GLU A 717 -6.63 -18.09 9.39
C GLU A 717 -5.43 -18.01 10.35
N SER A 718 -4.64 -19.09 10.41
CA SER A 718 -3.55 -19.24 11.37
C SER A 718 -2.14 -19.08 10.79
N ARG A 719 -1.97 -18.91 9.46
CA ARG A 719 -0.65 -18.79 8.81
C ARG A 719 0.29 -17.76 9.47
N THR A 720 -0.25 -16.65 9.98
CA THR A 720 0.52 -15.56 10.63
C THR A 720 0.61 -15.68 12.16
N GLY A 721 0.11 -16.76 12.75
CA GLY A 721 0.09 -16.97 14.21
C GLY A 721 -1.08 -16.32 14.96
N PHE A 722 -2.02 -15.67 14.27
CA PHE A 722 -3.16 -14.95 14.86
C PHE A 722 -4.52 -15.67 14.74
N GLY A 723 -4.54 -16.92 14.30
CA GLY A 723 -5.76 -17.72 14.24
C GLY A 723 -6.38 -17.95 15.63
N GLY A 724 -7.70 -17.76 15.75
CA GLY A 724 -8.44 -17.77 17.02
C GLY A 724 -8.55 -16.40 17.69
N SER A 725 -7.63 -15.46 17.41
CA SER A 725 -7.64 -14.12 18.00
C SER A 725 -8.92 -13.35 17.69
N THR A 726 -9.42 -12.61 18.67
CA THR A 726 -10.76 -12.01 18.62
C THR A 726 -10.72 -10.53 19.04
N ALA A 727 -11.25 -9.67 18.17
CA ALA A 727 -11.52 -8.27 18.46
C ALA A 727 -13.00 -8.05 18.83
N PHE A 728 -13.28 -6.95 19.52
CA PHE A 728 -14.65 -6.52 19.82
C PHE A 728 -14.84 -5.01 19.71
N LEU A 729 -16.07 -4.60 19.40
CA LEU A 729 -16.52 -3.20 19.55
C LEU A 729 -17.72 -3.16 20.51
N ALA A 730 -17.65 -2.28 21.51
CA ALA A 730 -18.68 -2.08 22.52
C ALA A 730 -18.98 -0.58 22.74
N LEU A 731 -20.13 -0.31 23.34
CA LEU A 731 -20.57 1.01 23.78
C LEU A 731 -20.92 0.95 25.26
N ALA A 732 -20.27 1.79 26.07
CA ALA A 732 -20.40 1.82 27.53
C ALA A 732 -20.84 3.20 28.03
N GLY A 733 -21.58 3.23 29.14
CA GLY A 733 -22.03 4.46 29.81
C GLY A 733 -23.37 5.05 29.35
N LEU A 734 -24.08 4.43 28.40
CA LEU A 734 -25.43 4.84 27.98
C LEU A 734 -26.50 3.84 28.44
N PRO A 735 -27.67 4.30 28.92
CA PRO A 735 -28.74 3.43 29.43
C PRO A 735 -29.70 2.90 28.35
N GLY A 736 -29.52 3.30 27.08
CA GLY A 736 -30.42 2.95 25.98
C GLY A 736 -30.06 1.61 25.32
N LEU A 737 -31.06 0.93 24.74
CA LEU A 737 -30.87 -0.29 23.95
C LEU A 737 -29.78 -0.08 22.88
N VAL A 738 -28.74 -0.91 22.91
CA VAL A 738 -27.68 -0.92 21.89
C VAL A 738 -28.18 -1.69 20.66
N GLN A 739 -28.37 -0.96 19.57
CA GLN A 739 -28.46 -1.52 18.22
C GLN A 739 -27.08 -2.03 17.80
N TRP A 740 -27.04 -3.08 16.99
CA TRP A 740 -25.79 -3.64 16.46
C TRP A 740 -25.98 -4.22 15.05
N THR A 741 -24.88 -4.31 14.31
CA THR A 741 -24.73 -5.17 13.14
C THR A 741 -23.25 -5.47 12.91
N CYS A 742 -22.97 -6.56 12.19
CA CYS A 742 -21.63 -6.93 11.75
C CYS A 742 -21.51 -7.01 10.21
N ASP A 743 -22.48 -6.46 9.48
CA ASP A 743 -22.50 -6.39 8.02
C ASP A 743 -22.22 -4.97 7.53
N ARG A 744 -21.02 -4.77 6.97
CA ARG A 744 -20.56 -3.49 6.42
C ARG A 744 -21.45 -3.00 5.27
N SER A 745 -22.13 -3.91 4.55
CA SER A 745 -22.95 -3.53 3.39
C SER A 745 -24.19 -2.70 3.73
N GLU A 746 -24.60 -2.65 5.00
CA GLU A 746 -25.64 -1.73 5.49
C GLU A 746 -25.24 -0.25 5.42
N PHE A 747 -23.94 0.05 5.33
CA PHE A 747 -23.37 1.39 5.41
C PHE A 747 -23.00 2.00 4.06
N PHE A 748 -23.32 1.36 2.94
CA PHE A 748 -22.95 1.80 1.61
C PHE A 748 -24.17 1.96 0.70
N ASP A 749 -24.30 3.13 0.07
CA ASP A 749 -25.34 3.36 -0.93
C ASP A 749 -25.05 2.60 -2.24
N ALA A 750 -25.96 2.73 -3.22
CA ALA A 750 -25.79 2.06 -4.49
C ALA A 750 -24.62 2.61 -5.35
N ALA A 751 -24.08 3.77 -4.99
CA ALA A 751 -22.91 4.42 -5.57
C ALA A 751 -21.66 4.33 -4.65
N GLY A 752 -21.66 3.40 -3.70
CA GLY A 752 -20.50 3.12 -2.85
C GLY A 752 -20.07 4.27 -1.92
N HIS A 753 -20.93 5.27 -1.70
CA HIS A 753 -20.71 6.27 -0.67
C HIS A 753 -21.16 5.75 0.70
N LEU A 754 -20.49 6.20 1.76
CA LEU A 754 -20.90 5.92 3.13
C LEU A 754 -22.25 6.58 3.43
N SER A 755 -23.25 5.77 3.74
CA SER A 755 -24.61 6.16 4.11
C SER A 755 -24.99 5.50 5.43
N TRP A 756 -25.51 6.27 6.39
CA TRP A 756 -25.69 5.80 7.76
C TRP A 756 -27.14 5.37 8.02
N PRO A 757 -27.42 4.07 8.24
CA PRO A 757 -28.78 3.59 8.45
C PRO A 757 -29.36 4.05 9.80
N ILE A 758 -30.64 4.41 9.81
CA ILE A 758 -31.38 4.87 11.01
C ILE A 758 -31.44 3.78 12.10
N THR A 759 -31.46 2.51 11.70
CA THR A 759 -31.49 1.33 12.56
C THR A 759 -30.53 0.29 12.00
N LEU A 760 -29.74 -0.37 12.86
CA LEU A 760 -28.83 -1.44 12.45
C LEU A 760 -29.55 -2.78 12.31
N GLY A 761 -29.19 -3.57 11.31
CA GLY A 761 -29.92 -4.75 10.82
C GLY A 761 -29.71 -6.05 11.60
N GLN A 762 -28.90 -6.07 12.66
CA GLN A 762 -28.65 -7.26 13.51
C GLN A 762 -28.12 -8.48 12.73
N ARG A 763 -27.25 -8.25 11.75
CA ARG A 763 -26.64 -9.30 10.90
C ARG A 763 -25.28 -9.71 11.45
N ALA A 764 -24.94 -10.99 11.43
CA ALA A 764 -23.60 -11.49 11.78
C ALA A 764 -23.33 -12.90 11.23
N GLY A 765 -22.05 -13.26 11.16
CA GLY A 765 -21.57 -14.57 10.70
C GLY A 765 -20.60 -14.46 9.52
N GLY A 766 -19.89 -15.54 9.20
CA GLY A 766 -18.88 -15.61 8.13
C GLY A 766 -19.42 -15.52 6.69
N SER A 767 -20.65 -15.05 6.52
CA SER A 767 -21.36 -14.87 5.24
C SER A 767 -21.51 -13.40 4.82
N PHE A 768 -21.22 -12.45 5.72
CA PHE A 768 -21.37 -11.01 5.51
C PHE A 768 -20.02 -10.30 5.27
N ASP A 769 -20.04 -9.06 4.79
CA ASP A 769 -18.83 -8.22 4.72
C ASP A 769 -18.53 -7.69 6.13
N PRO A 770 -17.41 -8.07 6.77
CA PRO A 770 -17.28 -7.95 8.21
C PRO A 770 -17.02 -6.50 8.65
N CYS A 771 -17.94 -5.98 9.46
CA CYS A 771 -17.69 -4.82 10.33
C CYS A 771 -18.08 -5.14 11.78
N GLY A 772 -17.78 -4.22 12.68
CA GLY A 772 -18.42 -4.14 13.98
C GLY A 772 -19.09 -2.79 14.08
N ALA A 773 -20.41 -2.76 14.22
CA ALA A 773 -21.15 -1.51 14.39
C ALA A 773 -22.10 -1.58 15.57
N VAL A 774 -22.14 -0.49 16.36
CA VAL A 774 -22.99 -0.33 17.55
C VAL A 774 -23.60 1.07 17.57
N ALA A 775 -24.84 1.20 18.04
CA ALA A 775 -25.47 2.50 18.23
C ALA A 775 -26.46 2.52 19.40
N SER A 776 -26.55 3.65 20.13
CA SER A 776 -27.54 3.85 21.19
C SER A 776 -28.06 5.29 21.20
N SER A 777 -29.35 5.46 21.49
CA SER A 777 -30.02 6.77 21.52
C SER A 777 -30.28 7.23 22.95
N PHE A 778 -30.02 8.51 23.22
CA PHE A 778 -30.11 9.12 24.55
C PHE A 778 -30.60 10.58 24.47
N LYS A 779 -30.93 11.15 25.64
CA LYS A 779 -31.39 12.54 25.78
C LYS A 779 -30.39 13.35 26.60
N VAL A 780 -30.19 14.62 26.24
CA VAL A 780 -29.36 15.57 26.99
C VAL A 780 -30.21 16.78 27.34
N ALA A 781 -30.56 16.95 28.61
CA ALA A 781 -31.32 18.11 29.08
C ALA A 781 -30.48 19.40 29.04
N PRO A 782 -31.10 20.61 29.08
CA PRO A 782 -30.38 21.88 29.23
C PRO A 782 -29.46 21.86 30.45
N GLY A 783 -28.23 22.32 30.29
CA GLY A 783 -27.18 22.35 31.33
C GLY A 783 -26.62 20.97 31.72
N ALA A 784 -27.14 19.87 31.18
CA ALA A 784 -26.67 18.53 31.53
C ALA A 784 -25.35 18.16 30.84
N VAL A 785 -24.54 17.37 31.53
CA VAL A 785 -23.36 16.68 30.99
C VAL A 785 -23.67 15.20 30.88
N VAL A 786 -23.37 14.59 29.73
CA VAL A 786 -23.45 13.15 29.50
C VAL A 786 -22.07 12.63 29.08
N ASN A 787 -21.66 11.53 29.69
CA ASN A 787 -20.38 10.88 29.43
C ASN A 787 -20.62 9.45 28.93
N PHE A 788 -19.97 9.05 27.84
CA PHE A 788 -20.02 7.68 27.32
C PHE A 788 -18.74 7.33 26.57
N THR A 789 -18.54 6.05 26.26
CA THR A 789 -17.28 5.57 25.67
C THR A 789 -17.53 4.48 24.65
N PHE A 790 -16.92 4.59 23.47
CA PHE A 790 -16.74 3.45 22.57
C PHE A 790 -15.45 2.71 22.94
N VAL A 791 -15.54 1.39 23.07
CA VAL A 791 -14.42 0.53 23.45
C VAL A 791 -14.16 -0.44 22.30
N LEU A 792 -12.97 -0.35 21.71
CA LEU A 792 -12.48 -1.24 20.67
C LEU A 792 -11.35 -2.08 21.28
N GLY A 793 -11.52 -3.38 21.41
CA GLY A 793 -10.58 -4.24 22.14
C GLY A 793 -10.20 -5.52 21.42
N HIS A 794 -9.21 -6.23 21.96
CA HIS A 794 -8.67 -7.47 21.38
C HIS A 794 -8.19 -8.46 22.46
N ALA A 795 -8.31 -9.76 22.18
CA ALA A 795 -7.72 -10.83 22.97
C ALA A 795 -7.23 -12.01 22.09
N SER A 796 -6.46 -12.92 22.68
CA SER A 796 -5.96 -14.16 22.06
C SER A 796 -7.07 -15.09 21.55
N ASP A 797 -8.26 -14.99 22.11
CA ASP A 797 -9.40 -15.86 21.84
C ASP A 797 -10.73 -15.16 22.18
N ALA A 798 -11.83 -15.81 21.80
CA ALA A 798 -13.19 -15.30 21.99
C ALA A 798 -13.57 -15.12 23.47
N ALA A 799 -13.13 -16.02 24.36
CA ALA A 799 -13.49 -15.96 25.78
C ALA A 799 -12.79 -14.80 26.48
N GLY A 800 -11.51 -14.56 26.15
CA GLY A 800 -10.77 -13.38 26.58
C GLY A 800 -11.41 -12.07 26.09
N ALA A 801 -11.87 -12.02 24.84
CA ALA A 801 -12.53 -10.85 24.27
C ALA A 801 -13.87 -10.54 24.96
N GLU A 802 -14.72 -11.55 25.19
CA GLU A 802 -15.99 -11.40 25.91
C GLU A 802 -15.78 -11.00 27.38
N ALA A 803 -14.78 -11.56 28.06
CA ALA A 803 -14.42 -11.18 29.43
C ALA A 803 -13.94 -9.73 29.51
N LEU A 804 -13.07 -9.30 28.58
CA LEU A 804 -12.53 -7.95 28.51
C LEU A 804 -13.64 -6.92 28.22
N ALA A 805 -14.52 -7.20 27.24
CA ALA A 805 -15.69 -6.36 26.96
C ALA A 805 -16.61 -6.23 28.20
N SER A 806 -16.86 -7.34 28.90
CA SER A 806 -17.69 -7.38 30.13
C SER A 806 -17.07 -6.64 31.33
N ALA A 807 -15.74 -6.51 31.37
CA ALA A 807 -15.03 -5.70 32.36
C ALA A 807 -15.17 -4.20 32.02
N TRP A 808 -14.96 -3.84 30.76
CA TRP A 808 -14.99 -2.44 30.30
C TRP A 808 -16.36 -1.78 30.31
N GLN A 809 -17.46 -2.55 30.29
CA GLN A 809 -18.81 -2.03 30.59
C GLN A 809 -18.95 -1.44 32.00
N ARG A 810 -18.05 -1.77 32.94
CA ARG A 810 -18.12 -1.37 34.36
C ARG A 810 -16.88 -0.61 34.86
N LYS A 811 -15.80 -0.55 34.08
CA LYS A 811 -14.53 0.08 34.46
C LYS A 811 -14.65 1.61 34.43
N ASN A 812 -14.04 2.29 35.40
CA ASN A 812 -14.04 3.75 35.46
C ASN A 812 -13.06 4.32 34.42
N VAL A 813 -13.60 4.78 33.29
CA VAL A 813 -12.83 5.31 32.14
C VAL A 813 -11.99 6.54 32.51
N ALA A 814 -12.48 7.42 33.38
CA ALA A 814 -11.72 8.60 33.82
C ALA A 814 -10.51 8.19 34.68
N ALA A 815 -10.67 7.20 35.55
CA ALA A 815 -9.55 6.64 36.32
C ALA A 815 -8.55 5.90 35.43
N ALA A 816 -9.02 5.21 34.38
CA ALA A 816 -8.12 4.57 33.40
C ALA A 816 -7.29 5.60 32.62
N LEU A 817 -7.90 6.70 32.16
CA LEU A 817 -7.19 7.81 31.52
C LEU A 817 -6.15 8.41 32.46
N GLN A 818 -6.51 8.66 33.72
CA GLN A 818 -5.57 9.16 34.74
C GLN A 818 -4.41 8.18 34.98
N SER A 819 -4.67 6.86 34.97
CA SER A 819 -3.63 5.84 35.10
C SER A 819 -2.65 5.89 33.93
N SER A 820 -3.13 5.97 32.68
CA SER A 820 -2.27 6.12 31.50
C SER A 820 -1.46 7.43 31.54
N GLN A 821 -2.07 8.55 31.96
CA GLN A 821 -1.37 9.82 32.14
C GLN A 821 -0.31 9.79 33.26
N THR A 822 -0.58 9.05 34.33
CA THR A 822 0.36 8.87 35.46
C THR A 822 1.57 8.06 35.02
N PHE A 823 1.36 6.92 34.34
CA PHE A 823 2.43 6.10 33.76
C PHE A 823 3.39 6.93 32.89
N TRP A 824 2.86 7.74 31.97
CA TRP A 824 3.70 8.60 31.13
C TRP A 824 4.40 9.71 31.91
N SER A 825 3.75 10.27 32.92
CA SER A 825 4.36 11.32 33.75
C SER A 825 5.48 10.78 34.64
N GLU A 826 5.34 9.56 35.16
CA GLU A 826 6.37 8.87 35.93
C GLU A 826 7.56 8.43 35.07
N LEU A 827 7.32 7.86 33.88
CA LEU A 827 8.39 7.44 32.96
C LEU A 827 9.22 8.63 32.45
N LEU A 828 8.54 9.69 31.99
CA LEU A 828 9.15 10.89 31.42
C LEU A 828 9.61 11.89 32.48
N GLY A 829 9.30 11.63 33.77
CA GLY A 829 9.73 12.45 34.90
C GLY A 829 11.09 12.06 35.49
N ARG A 830 11.66 10.92 35.11
CA ARG A 830 12.90 10.39 35.74
C ARG A 830 14.15 11.17 35.39
N VAL A 831 14.23 11.66 34.15
CA VAL A 831 15.32 12.49 33.64
C VAL A 831 14.69 13.66 32.88
N GLN A 832 15.04 14.88 33.27
CA GLN A 832 14.59 16.10 32.60
C GLN A 832 15.75 17.07 32.43
N VAL A 833 15.78 17.76 31.29
CA VAL A 833 16.70 18.86 30.98
C VAL A 833 16.00 20.20 31.15
N SER A 834 16.77 21.24 31.44
CA SER A 834 16.31 22.62 31.31
C SER A 834 17.37 23.45 30.62
N THR A 835 16.97 24.15 29.56
CA THR A 835 17.85 24.93 28.69
C THR A 835 17.22 26.29 28.36
N PRO A 836 17.96 27.23 27.73
CA PRO A 836 17.35 28.45 27.19
C PRO A 836 16.35 28.22 26.05
N ASP A 837 16.26 27.01 25.48
CA ASP A 837 15.32 26.64 24.42
C ASP A 837 14.18 25.76 24.96
N ALA A 838 13.03 26.38 25.20
CA ALA A 838 11.84 25.69 25.68
C ALA A 838 11.27 24.65 24.69
N LEU A 839 11.60 24.73 23.39
CA LEU A 839 11.19 23.72 22.40
C LEU A 839 12.06 22.47 22.52
N PHE A 840 13.37 22.65 22.72
CA PHE A 840 14.29 21.55 23.01
C PHE A 840 13.88 20.83 24.31
N ASP A 841 13.64 21.58 25.39
CA ASP A 841 13.16 21.04 26.66
C ASP A 841 11.84 20.26 26.50
N ALA A 842 10.87 20.81 25.75
CA ALA A 842 9.60 20.14 25.49
C ALA A 842 9.78 18.84 24.70
N LEU A 843 10.66 18.80 23.69
CA LEU A 843 10.91 17.60 22.90
C LEU A 843 11.59 16.51 23.73
N VAL A 844 12.71 16.84 24.41
CA VAL A 844 13.49 15.90 25.21
C VAL A 844 12.66 15.36 26.39
N ASN A 845 12.03 16.24 27.16
CA ASN A 845 11.35 15.85 28.39
C ASN A 845 9.99 15.16 28.17
N ARG A 846 9.36 15.30 26.99
CA ARG A 846 7.96 14.89 26.78
C ARG A 846 7.68 14.08 25.51
N TRP A 847 8.50 14.17 24.46
CA TRP A 847 8.15 13.61 23.15
C TRP A 847 9.11 12.57 22.61
N LEU A 848 10.43 12.79 22.70
CA LEU A 848 11.40 11.88 22.09
C LEU A 848 11.31 10.48 22.70
N LEU A 849 11.49 10.35 24.02
CA LEU A 849 11.41 9.04 24.70
C LEU A 849 10.00 8.41 24.63
N TYR A 850 8.95 9.23 24.62
CA TYR A 850 7.57 8.77 24.40
C TYR A 850 7.42 8.12 23.02
N GLN A 851 7.87 8.78 21.95
CA GLN A 851 7.79 8.27 20.59
C GLN A 851 8.72 7.07 20.36
N THR A 852 9.87 7.01 21.03
CA THR A 852 10.71 5.81 21.03
C THR A 852 9.99 4.63 21.67
N LEU A 853 9.30 4.82 22.81
CA LEU A 853 8.53 3.72 23.41
C LEU A 853 7.31 3.32 22.56
N THR A 854 6.45 4.26 22.20
CA THR A 854 5.20 3.96 21.49
C THR A 854 5.46 3.58 20.04
N SER A 855 6.04 4.47 19.24
CA SER A 855 6.19 4.28 17.79
C SER A 855 7.24 3.24 17.43
N ARG A 856 8.39 3.24 18.12
CA ARG A 856 9.55 2.41 17.74
C ARG A 856 9.60 1.05 18.44
N LEU A 857 9.55 1.00 19.77
CA LEU A 857 9.64 -0.26 20.51
C LEU A 857 8.34 -1.06 20.50
N TRP A 858 7.21 -0.48 20.91
CA TRP A 858 5.93 -1.20 21.00
C TRP A 858 5.30 -1.41 19.62
N SER A 859 5.01 -0.32 18.90
CA SER A 859 4.23 -0.38 17.66
C SER A 859 5.04 -0.83 16.45
N LYS A 860 6.30 -0.38 16.34
CA LYS A 860 7.10 -0.44 15.10
C LYS A 860 6.32 0.17 13.92
N ALA A 861 5.69 1.32 14.16
CA ALA A 861 4.74 1.95 13.27
C ALA A 861 4.65 3.48 13.41
N GLY A 862 4.25 4.14 12.33
CA GLY A 862 3.83 5.54 12.24
C GLY A 862 3.06 5.79 10.94
N PHE A 863 2.71 7.04 10.64
CA PHE A 863 1.81 7.34 9.51
C PHE A 863 2.29 6.73 8.18
N TYR A 864 3.56 6.93 7.82
CA TYR A 864 4.10 6.48 6.54
C TYR A 864 4.44 4.99 6.49
N GLN A 865 4.65 4.31 7.63
CA GLN A 865 5.09 2.92 7.68
C GLN A 865 4.44 2.16 8.87
N ALA A 866 3.66 1.13 8.58
CA ALA A 866 3.20 0.14 9.56
C ALA A 866 4.09 -1.10 9.47
N GLY A 867 5.26 -1.07 10.12
CA GLY A 867 6.32 -2.06 9.95
C GLY A 867 6.08 -3.36 10.72
N GLY A 868 5.84 -3.29 12.03
CA GLY A 868 5.55 -4.44 12.90
C GLY A 868 6.70 -5.45 13.10
N ALA A 869 7.73 -5.44 12.26
CA ALA A 869 8.97 -6.21 12.39
C ALA A 869 9.94 -5.55 13.37
N PHE A 870 10.67 -6.37 14.12
CA PHE A 870 11.84 -5.95 14.87
C PHE A 870 13.03 -5.93 13.91
N GLY A 871 13.67 -4.78 13.70
CA GLY A 871 14.97 -4.68 13.07
C GLY A 871 16.07 -4.84 14.12
N PHE A 872 17.10 -5.61 13.80
CA PHE A 872 18.12 -6.01 14.78
C PHE A 872 18.86 -4.79 15.32
N ARG A 873 19.47 -4.02 14.41
CA ARG A 873 20.07 -2.71 14.66
C ARG A 873 19.09 -1.70 15.25
N ASP A 874 17.89 -1.64 14.69
CA ASP A 874 16.88 -0.63 15.02
C ASP A 874 16.50 -0.67 16.50
N GLN A 875 16.05 -1.83 17.01
CA GLN A 875 15.56 -1.90 18.37
C GLN A 875 16.66 -1.86 19.43
N LEU A 876 17.90 -2.27 19.11
CA LEU A 876 19.03 -2.04 20.00
C LEU A 876 19.30 -0.53 20.16
N GLN A 877 19.29 0.24 19.08
CA GLN A 877 19.43 1.70 19.15
C GLN A 877 18.25 2.39 19.82
N ASP A 878 17.01 2.04 19.46
CA ASP A 878 15.80 2.58 20.08
C ASP A 878 15.77 2.28 21.60
N SER A 879 16.25 1.12 22.04
CA SER A 879 16.25 0.74 23.46
C SER A 879 17.39 1.36 24.29
N MET A 880 18.52 1.75 23.67
CA MET A 880 19.60 2.47 24.37
C MET A 880 19.14 3.80 24.98
N ALA A 881 18.14 4.47 24.38
CA ALA A 881 17.52 5.67 24.95
C ALA A 881 16.93 5.47 26.36
N PHE A 882 16.69 4.22 26.79
CA PHE A 882 16.16 3.88 28.11
C PHE A 882 17.25 3.54 29.15
N ALA A 883 18.54 3.52 28.79
CA ALA A 883 19.61 3.09 29.71
C ALA A 883 19.58 3.85 31.06
N ALA A 884 19.43 5.18 31.02
CA ALA A 884 19.38 6.02 32.22
C ALA A 884 17.98 6.11 32.89
N VAL A 885 16.91 5.73 32.19
CA VAL A 885 15.52 5.93 32.63
C VAL A 885 14.89 4.63 33.13
N GLU A 886 15.09 3.54 32.42
CA GLU A 886 14.52 2.22 32.67
C GLU A 886 15.44 1.11 32.10
N PRO A 887 16.64 0.91 32.67
CA PRO A 887 17.67 0.04 32.09
C PRO A 887 17.22 -1.40 31.83
N GLN A 888 16.27 -1.92 32.61
CA GLN A 888 15.69 -3.25 32.39
C GLN A 888 15.03 -3.42 31.01
N ARG A 889 14.58 -2.31 30.38
CA ARG A 889 14.02 -2.32 29.02
C ARG A 889 15.12 -2.56 27.96
N LEU A 890 16.28 -1.93 28.12
CA LEU A 890 17.47 -2.18 27.30
C LEU A 890 17.97 -3.62 27.52
N ARG A 891 18.06 -4.06 28.78
CA ARG A 891 18.45 -5.44 29.15
C ARG A 891 17.58 -6.50 28.43
N ALA A 892 16.26 -6.33 28.48
CA ALA A 892 15.33 -7.26 27.82
C ALA A 892 15.47 -7.24 26.28
N GLN A 893 15.73 -6.08 25.68
CA GLN A 893 15.92 -5.97 24.24
C GLN A 893 17.23 -6.61 23.77
N ILE A 894 18.32 -6.43 24.52
CA ILE A 894 19.61 -7.09 24.29
C ILE A 894 19.45 -8.62 24.23
N VAL A 895 18.75 -9.21 25.20
CA VAL A 895 18.49 -10.66 25.25
C VAL A 895 17.62 -11.13 24.08
N LEU A 896 16.57 -10.36 23.72
CA LEU A 896 15.72 -10.65 22.58
C LEU A 896 16.47 -10.60 21.24
N ASN A 897 17.44 -9.68 21.10
CA ASN A 897 18.32 -9.63 19.94
C ASN A 897 19.33 -10.79 19.92
N ALA A 898 19.95 -11.11 21.05
CA ALA A 898 20.85 -12.28 21.13
C ALA A 898 20.13 -13.59 20.73
N SER A 899 18.83 -13.73 21.07
CA SER A 899 18.01 -14.88 20.64
C SER A 899 17.68 -14.91 19.13
N ARG A 900 18.29 -14.03 18.33
CA ARG A 900 18.16 -13.92 16.87
C ARG A 900 19.52 -13.94 16.16
N GLN A 901 20.58 -14.34 16.87
CA GLN A 901 21.89 -14.65 16.31
C GLN A 901 21.96 -16.13 15.88
N PHE A 902 22.54 -16.38 14.71
CA PHE A 902 22.92 -17.71 14.24
C PHE A 902 24.22 -18.16 14.91
N ALA A 903 24.48 -19.46 14.99
CA ALA A 903 25.68 -19.99 15.65
C ALA A 903 27.00 -19.48 15.02
N GLU A 904 26.97 -19.12 13.74
CA GLU A 904 28.05 -18.53 12.94
C GLU A 904 28.31 -17.04 13.23
N GLY A 905 27.53 -16.40 14.11
CA GLY A 905 27.75 -15.03 14.60
C GLY A 905 27.02 -13.92 13.84
N ASP A 906 26.44 -14.20 12.66
CA ASP A 906 25.49 -13.30 11.99
C ASP A 906 24.07 -13.43 12.53
N VAL A 907 23.15 -12.59 12.05
CA VAL A 907 21.84 -12.34 12.66
C VAL A 907 20.72 -12.27 11.61
N GLN A 908 19.46 -12.36 12.03
CA GLN A 908 18.36 -11.84 11.21
C GLN A 908 18.45 -10.30 11.18
N HIS A 909 18.49 -9.69 10.00
CA HIS A 909 18.44 -8.24 9.80
C HIS A 909 17.14 -7.64 10.38
N TRP A 910 16.00 -8.31 10.14
CA TRP A 910 14.75 -8.08 10.84
C TRP A 910 13.88 -9.34 10.91
N TRP A 911 12.94 -9.40 11.86
CA TRP A 911 11.96 -10.48 12.00
C TRP A 911 10.59 -10.00 12.51
N HIS A 912 9.52 -10.73 12.19
CA HIS A 912 8.19 -10.53 12.75
C HIS A 912 7.94 -11.43 13.97
N ALA A 913 7.14 -10.92 14.91
CA ALA A 913 6.54 -11.74 15.97
C ALA A 913 5.08 -12.10 15.62
N PRO A 914 4.57 -13.28 16.02
CA PRO A 914 5.22 -14.27 16.89
C PRO A 914 6.09 -15.32 16.16
N GLY A 915 5.88 -15.56 14.86
CA GLY A 915 6.46 -16.72 14.15
C GLY A 915 7.97 -16.67 13.91
N GLY A 916 8.60 -15.48 13.96
CA GLY A 916 10.03 -15.31 13.71
C GLY A 916 10.41 -15.18 12.23
N GLU A 917 9.44 -15.14 11.32
CA GLU A 917 9.67 -14.91 9.90
C GLU A 917 10.44 -13.60 9.70
N GLY A 918 11.59 -13.68 9.03
CA GLY A 918 12.50 -12.56 8.89
C GLY A 918 13.51 -12.77 7.79
N VAL A 919 14.37 -11.78 7.58
CA VAL A 919 15.41 -11.79 6.53
C VAL A 919 16.79 -11.96 7.17
N ARG A 920 17.60 -12.87 6.62
CA ARG A 920 19.05 -12.97 6.84
C ARG A 920 19.73 -12.27 5.64
N THR A 921 20.65 -11.34 5.89
CA THR A 921 21.37 -10.57 4.84
C THR A 921 22.89 -10.67 5.05
N HIS A 922 23.68 -10.13 4.12
CA HIS A 922 25.10 -9.85 4.33
C HIS A 922 25.36 -8.41 4.81
N PHE A 923 24.42 -7.81 5.56
CA PHE A 923 24.62 -6.48 6.15
C PHE A 923 25.65 -6.59 7.28
N SER A 924 26.62 -5.69 7.24
CA SER A 924 27.86 -5.79 8.01
C SER A 924 27.79 -5.18 9.41
N ASP A 925 26.80 -4.32 9.67
CA ASP A 925 26.71 -3.57 10.94
C ASP A 925 25.66 -4.11 11.93
N ASP A 926 24.61 -4.80 11.48
CA ASP A 926 23.51 -5.29 12.33
C ASP A 926 24.01 -5.99 13.59
N LEU A 927 24.88 -7.00 13.42
CA LEU A 927 25.44 -7.80 14.50
C LEU A 927 26.22 -6.96 15.53
N LEU A 928 26.86 -5.87 15.12
CA LEU A 928 27.74 -5.04 15.97
C LEU A 928 27.00 -4.18 16.99
N TRP A 929 25.71 -3.93 16.76
CA TRP A 929 24.88 -3.22 17.72
C TRP A 929 24.67 -4.02 19.02
N LEU A 930 24.83 -5.36 18.99
CA LEU A 930 24.71 -6.20 20.19
C LEU A 930 25.83 -5.92 21.22
N PRO A 931 27.14 -6.10 20.93
CA PRO A 931 28.21 -5.74 21.85
C PRO A 931 28.22 -4.26 22.22
N PHE A 932 27.84 -3.36 21.30
CA PHE A 932 27.75 -1.92 21.58
C PHE A 932 26.67 -1.62 22.64
N ALA A 933 25.46 -2.17 22.48
CA ALA A 933 24.37 -2.02 23.44
C ALA A 933 24.69 -2.68 24.79
N CYS A 934 25.35 -3.85 24.79
CA CYS A 934 25.84 -4.51 26.00
C CYS A 934 26.85 -3.62 26.76
N ALA A 935 27.85 -3.08 26.07
CA ALA A 935 28.83 -2.20 26.70
C ALA A 935 28.18 -0.92 27.26
N HIS A 936 27.27 -0.31 26.50
CA HIS A 936 26.52 0.87 26.96
C HIS A 936 25.64 0.59 28.19
N TYR A 937 24.94 -0.56 28.22
CA TYR A 937 24.18 -0.99 29.39
C TYR A 937 25.08 -1.14 30.63
N ILE A 938 26.24 -1.78 30.48
CA ILE A 938 27.19 -2.02 31.59
C ILE A 938 27.81 -0.71 32.07
N ASP A 939 28.18 0.21 31.16
CA ASP A 939 28.73 1.53 31.49
C ASP A 939 27.74 2.38 32.31
N VAL A 940 26.46 2.39 31.91
CA VAL A 940 25.42 3.17 32.59
C VAL A 940 24.94 2.54 33.91
N THR A 941 24.95 1.20 34.04
CA THR A 941 24.34 0.50 35.18
C THR A 941 25.31 -0.16 36.15
N GLY A 942 26.54 -0.46 35.71
CA GLY A 942 27.50 -1.32 36.42
C GLY A 942 27.14 -2.82 36.41
N ASP A 943 26.04 -3.24 35.79
CA ASP A 943 25.56 -4.63 35.80
C ASP A 943 26.26 -5.49 34.74
N ALA A 944 27.51 -5.86 35.02
CA ALA A 944 28.29 -6.77 34.19
C ALA A 944 27.74 -8.21 34.16
N ALA A 945 26.85 -8.59 35.08
CA ALA A 945 26.28 -9.94 35.17
C ALA A 945 25.31 -10.25 34.01
N VAL A 946 24.86 -9.24 33.27
CA VAL A 946 24.11 -9.43 32.01
C VAL A 946 24.89 -10.30 31.01
N LEU A 947 26.24 -10.23 31.02
CA LEU A 947 27.11 -11.00 30.13
C LEU A 947 27.08 -12.51 30.40
N ASP A 948 26.61 -12.94 31.57
CA ASP A 948 26.50 -14.34 31.97
C ASP A 948 25.14 -14.97 31.60
N GLU A 949 24.19 -14.19 31.07
CA GLU A 949 22.88 -14.71 30.67
C GLU A 949 22.99 -15.67 29.49
N SER A 950 22.45 -16.88 29.65
CA SER A 950 22.50 -17.94 28.63
C SER A 950 21.34 -17.79 27.65
N VAL A 951 21.67 -17.56 26.37
CA VAL A 951 20.69 -17.36 25.30
C VAL A 951 20.94 -18.39 24.18
N ALA A 952 19.85 -18.95 23.64
CA ALA A 952 19.89 -19.89 22.51
C ALA A 952 20.17 -19.16 21.19
N PHE A 953 20.91 -19.82 20.29
CA PHE A 953 21.03 -19.41 18.90
C PHE A 953 19.79 -19.83 18.09
N ILE A 954 19.65 -19.28 16.90
CA ILE A 954 18.73 -19.79 15.86
C ILE A 954 19.49 -20.57 14.78
N GLU A 955 18.79 -21.45 14.07
CA GLU A 955 19.33 -22.22 12.94
C GLU A 955 18.39 -22.17 11.72
N GLY A 956 18.97 -22.25 10.53
CA GLY A 956 18.23 -22.09 9.27
C GLY A 956 19.15 -21.97 8.06
N ALA A 957 18.56 -21.78 6.88
CA ALA A 957 19.29 -21.75 5.61
C ALA A 957 20.34 -20.62 5.56
N SER A 958 21.51 -20.93 5.00
CA SER A 958 22.46 -19.90 4.55
C SER A 958 21.89 -19.14 3.36
N ILE A 959 22.32 -17.90 3.16
CA ILE A 959 22.02 -17.15 1.94
C ILE A 959 22.63 -17.91 0.74
N PRO A 960 21.86 -18.23 -0.32
CA PRO A 960 22.39 -18.95 -1.47
C PRO A 960 23.47 -18.15 -2.22
N PRO A 961 24.47 -18.81 -2.84
CA PRO A 961 25.47 -18.12 -3.64
C PRO A 961 24.85 -17.21 -4.71
N GLY A 962 25.23 -15.93 -4.73
CA GLY A 962 24.71 -14.93 -5.67
C GLY A 962 23.36 -14.31 -5.28
N GLN A 963 22.79 -14.63 -4.12
CA GLN A 963 21.65 -13.89 -3.54
C GLN A 963 22.13 -12.86 -2.52
N GLU A 964 21.39 -11.75 -2.38
CA GLU A 964 21.70 -10.72 -1.37
C GLU A 964 21.09 -11.02 0.01
N ASP A 965 20.02 -11.82 0.04
CA ASP A 965 19.24 -12.14 1.24
C ASP A 965 18.55 -13.53 1.21
N ALA A 966 17.96 -13.91 2.34
CA ALA A 966 17.05 -15.05 2.46
C ALA A 966 15.93 -14.79 3.48
N TYR A 967 14.66 -14.92 3.08
CA TYR A 967 13.47 -14.77 3.94
C TYR A 967 12.86 -16.11 4.38
N TYR A 968 12.81 -16.38 5.68
CA TYR A 968 12.18 -17.57 6.26
C TYR A 968 11.93 -17.41 7.78
N ALA A 969 11.21 -18.35 8.41
CA ALA A 969 11.17 -18.51 9.86
C ALA A 969 12.28 -19.50 10.28
N PRO A 970 13.27 -19.10 11.09
CA PRO A 970 14.30 -20.00 11.59
C PRO A 970 13.80 -20.86 12.75
N ASP A 971 14.43 -22.01 12.97
CA ASP A 971 14.22 -22.83 14.15
C ASP A 971 15.09 -22.34 15.32
N ILE A 972 14.69 -22.66 16.55
CA ILE A 972 15.51 -22.41 17.75
C ILE A 972 16.53 -23.54 17.89
N SER A 973 17.81 -23.20 17.89
CA SER A 973 18.87 -24.20 18.01
C SER A 973 18.95 -24.78 19.43
N ALA A 974 19.37 -26.05 19.52
CA ALA A 974 19.75 -26.65 20.80
C ALA A 974 21.04 -26.05 21.40
N GLN A 975 21.81 -25.30 20.61
CA GLN A 975 23.00 -24.60 21.09
C GLN A 975 22.62 -23.30 21.82
N SER A 976 23.20 -23.09 23.00
CA SER A 976 23.09 -21.84 23.76
C SER A 976 24.47 -21.40 24.24
N ALA A 977 24.64 -20.10 24.43
CA ALA A 977 25.86 -19.52 24.95
C ALA A 977 25.56 -18.32 25.86
N SER A 978 26.51 -17.94 26.71
CA SER A 978 26.43 -16.69 27.46
C SER A 978 26.39 -15.48 26.53
N LEU A 979 25.71 -14.40 26.90
CA LEU A 979 25.64 -13.16 26.12
C LEU A 979 27.03 -12.57 25.79
N TYR A 980 28.04 -12.78 26.66
CA TYR A 980 29.44 -12.51 26.33
C TYR A 980 29.91 -13.18 25.04
N GLU A 981 29.61 -14.47 24.86
CA GLU A 981 30.04 -15.27 23.71
C GLU A 981 29.25 -14.90 22.44
N HIS A 982 27.97 -14.55 22.56
CA HIS A 982 27.20 -13.95 21.45
C HIS A 982 27.90 -12.67 20.95
N CYS A 983 28.28 -11.78 21.87
CA CYS A 983 29.02 -10.55 21.58
C CYS A 983 30.44 -10.80 21.02
N ALA A 984 31.14 -11.83 21.53
CA ALA A 984 32.48 -12.17 21.09
C ALA A 984 32.49 -12.76 19.67
N ARG A 985 31.52 -13.62 19.33
CA ARG A 985 31.35 -14.16 17.96
C ARG A 985 31.04 -13.07 16.95
N THR A 986 30.23 -12.08 17.34
CA THR A 986 30.01 -10.87 16.54
C THR A 986 31.34 -10.20 16.20
N LEU A 987 32.19 -9.93 17.19
CA LEU A 987 33.47 -9.25 16.98
C LEU A 987 34.46 -10.08 16.17
N ASP A 988 34.56 -11.38 16.44
CA ASP A 988 35.42 -12.31 15.69
C ASP A 988 35.02 -12.37 14.20
N ARG A 989 33.72 -12.30 13.91
CA ARG A 989 33.18 -12.31 12.54
C ARG A 989 33.50 -11.04 11.75
N SER A 990 33.60 -9.90 12.42
CA SER A 990 33.85 -8.59 11.77
C SER A 990 35.33 -8.24 11.57
N LEU A 991 36.26 -9.17 11.86
CA LEU A 991 37.70 -8.97 11.65
C LEU A 991 38.18 -8.93 10.17
N PRO A 992 37.54 -9.58 9.18
CA PRO A 992 38.00 -9.54 7.79
C PRO A 992 38.00 -8.14 7.19
N THR A 993 39.06 -7.81 6.46
CA THR A 993 39.24 -6.53 5.75
C THR A 993 39.43 -6.74 4.26
N GLY A 994 39.11 -5.73 3.46
CA GLY A 994 39.42 -5.70 2.03
C GLY A 994 40.86 -5.28 1.75
N THR A 995 41.11 -4.81 0.52
CA THR A 995 42.46 -4.53 0.00
C THR A 995 43.11 -3.29 0.61
N HIS A 996 42.33 -2.35 1.15
CA HIS A 996 42.83 -1.15 1.83
C HIS A 996 43.02 -1.34 3.34
N GLY A 997 42.66 -2.51 3.87
CA GLY A 997 42.72 -2.80 5.31
C GLY A 997 41.53 -2.23 6.10
N LEU A 998 40.43 -1.93 5.41
CA LEU A 998 39.17 -1.50 6.01
C LEU A 998 38.17 -2.69 6.09
N PRO A 999 37.23 -2.70 7.05
CA PRO A 999 36.25 -3.77 7.19
C PRO A 999 35.35 -3.91 5.95
N LEU A 1000 35.02 -5.15 5.60
CA LEU A 1000 34.15 -5.46 4.46
C LEU A 1000 32.72 -4.96 4.68
N MET A 1001 32.15 -4.34 3.65
CA MET A 1001 30.80 -3.77 3.69
C MET A 1001 29.70 -4.79 3.39
N GLY A 1002 30.01 -5.87 2.65
CA GLY A 1002 29.01 -6.87 2.25
C GLY A 1002 27.87 -6.26 1.41
N THR A 1003 26.64 -6.74 1.61
CA THR A 1003 25.45 -6.19 0.91
C THR A 1003 24.82 -4.99 1.62
N GLY A 1004 25.52 -4.35 2.56
CA GLY A 1004 25.05 -3.12 3.21
C GLY A 1004 25.73 -2.82 4.55
N ASP A 1005 25.69 -1.56 4.96
CA ASP A 1005 26.01 -1.14 6.33
C ASP A 1005 24.81 -0.35 6.90
N TRP A 1006 25.04 0.70 7.67
CA TRP A 1006 23.95 1.57 8.15
C TRP A 1006 23.04 2.12 7.03
N ASN A 1007 23.57 2.36 5.83
CA ASN A 1007 22.76 2.83 4.71
C ASN A 1007 22.29 1.65 3.84
N ASP A 1008 21.08 1.15 4.11
CA ASP A 1008 20.46 0.02 3.41
C ASP A 1008 20.40 0.22 1.88
N GLY A 1009 20.37 1.47 1.41
CA GLY A 1009 20.34 1.80 -0.01
C GLY A 1009 21.68 1.63 -0.73
N MET A 1010 22.78 1.48 0.01
CA MET A 1010 24.13 1.25 -0.54
C MET A 1010 24.44 -0.27 -0.68
N ASN A 1011 23.42 -1.06 -1.04
CA ASN A 1011 23.48 -2.53 -0.99
C ASN A 1011 24.43 -3.21 -1.99
N ARG A 1012 24.96 -2.48 -2.98
CA ARG A 1012 25.83 -3.03 -4.04
C ARG A 1012 27.28 -2.57 -3.97
N VAL A 1013 27.68 -1.82 -2.94
CA VAL A 1013 29.06 -1.36 -2.77
C VAL A 1013 30.04 -2.53 -2.56
N GLY A 1014 29.66 -3.54 -1.77
CA GLY A 1014 30.49 -4.70 -1.42
C GLY A 1014 29.85 -6.07 -1.69
N HIS A 1015 28.89 -6.15 -2.63
CA HIS A 1015 28.09 -7.35 -2.87
C HIS A 1015 28.88 -8.55 -3.43
N GLU A 1016 30.06 -8.34 -4.03
CA GLU A 1016 30.99 -9.40 -4.41
C GLU A 1016 31.96 -9.80 -3.27
N GLY A 1017 31.73 -9.27 -2.06
CA GLY A 1017 32.49 -9.58 -0.85
C GLY A 1017 33.86 -8.90 -0.75
N ARG A 1018 34.11 -7.82 -1.51
CA ARG A 1018 35.42 -7.13 -1.55
C ARG A 1018 35.34 -5.65 -1.18
N GLY A 1019 34.20 -4.99 -1.37
CA GLY A 1019 33.99 -3.59 -1.02
C GLY A 1019 34.10 -3.33 0.50
N GLU A 1020 34.56 -2.14 0.87
CA GLU A 1020 34.97 -1.78 2.24
C GLU A 1020 34.23 -0.53 2.74
N SER A 1021 33.85 -0.47 4.02
CA SER A 1021 33.15 0.69 4.61
C SER A 1021 34.03 1.48 5.59
N VAL A 1022 34.15 2.79 5.34
CA VAL A 1022 34.89 3.73 6.21
C VAL A 1022 34.10 4.04 7.48
N TRP A 1023 32.77 4.18 7.37
CA TRP A 1023 31.90 4.37 8.55
C TRP A 1023 31.96 3.16 9.48
N LEU A 1024 31.88 1.94 8.93
CA LEU A 1024 31.94 0.70 9.69
C LEU A 1024 33.25 0.56 10.46
N ALA A 1025 34.36 1.00 9.89
CA ALA A 1025 35.66 1.04 10.57
C ALA A 1025 35.65 1.94 11.82
N TRP A 1026 35.04 3.14 11.74
CA TRP A 1026 34.89 4.01 12.92
C TRP A 1026 33.96 3.41 13.97
N PHE A 1027 32.85 2.81 13.55
CA PHE A 1027 31.93 2.15 14.46
C PHE A 1027 32.62 0.99 15.19
N LEU A 1028 33.29 0.09 14.46
CA LEU A 1028 34.10 -1.01 15.00
C LEU A 1028 35.19 -0.55 15.97
N CYS A 1029 35.88 0.55 15.68
CA CYS A 1029 36.86 1.14 16.61
C CYS A 1029 36.22 1.50 17.97
N SER A 1030 34.95 1.89 17.98
CA SER A 1030 34.15 2.22 19.16
C SER A 1030 33.70 0.96 19.92
N VAL A 1031 33.24 -0.06 19.19
CA VAL A 1031 32.83 -1.35 19.78
C VAL A 1031 34.04 -2.05 20.43
N VAL A 1032 35.19 -2.12 19.75
CA VAL A 1032 36.41 -2.72 20.33
C VAL A 1032 36.92 -1.93 21.53
N GLN A 1033 36.91 -0.59 21.47
CA GLN A 1033 37.36 0.26 22.58
C GLN A 1033 36.54 0.03 23.86
N SER A 1034 35.24 -0.22 23.73
CA SER A 1034 34.32 -0.44 24.85
C SER A 1034 34.25 -1.90 25.31
N PHE A 1035 34.36 -2.87 24.40
CA PHE A 1035 34.16 -4.30 24.71
C PHE A 1035 35.45 -5.06 25.06
N ALA A 1036 36.62 -4.68 24.52
CA ALA A 1036 37.88 -5.37 24.83
C ALA A 1036 38.25 -5.38 26.33
N PRO A 1037 38.03 -4.30 27.13
CA PRO A 1037 38.25 -4.33 28.58
C PRO A 1037 37.34 -5.33 29.31
N LEU A 1038 36.12 -5.57 28.81
CA LEU A 1038 35.17 -6.53 29.38
C LEU A 1038 35.63 -7.98 29.16
N ALA A 1039 36.23 -8.28 28.00
CA ALA A 1039 36.87 -9.57 27.72
C ALA A 1039 38.08 -9.81 28.63
N GLU A 1040 38.95 -8.80 28.82
CA GLU A 1040 40.10 -8.90 29.73
C GLU A 1040 39.69 -9.11 31.19
N ALA A 1041 38.67 -8.40 31.66
CA ALA A 1041 38.12 -8.58 33.02
C ALA A 1041 37.58 -10.01 33.24
N ARG A 1042 37.22 -10.72 32.18
CA ARG A 1042 36.78 -12.13 32.18
C ARG A 1042 37.91 -13.13 31.87
N GLY A 1043 39.14 -12.65 31.66
CA GLY A 1043 40.33 -13.48 31.38
C GLY A 1043 40.55 -13.84 29.92
N ASP A 1044 39.72 -13.36 28.99
CA ASP A 1044 39.83 -13.62 27.55
C ASP A 1044 40.77 -12.60 26.87
N THR A 1045 42.02 -12.61 27.32
CA THR A 1045 43.04 -11.67 26.83
C THR A 1045 43.45 -11.95 25.38
N ALA A 1046 43.18 -13.16 24.87
CA ALA A 1046 43.54 -13.56 23.51
C ALA A 1046 42.65 -12.92 22.44
N ARG A 1047 41.32 -12.96 22.61
CA ARG A 1047 40.40 -12.21 21.75
C ARG A 1047 40.61 -10.71 21.89
N ALA A 1048 40.72 -10.20 23.12
CA ALA A 1048 40.95 -8.78 23.37
C ALA A 1048 42.21 -8.23 22.66
N ALA A 1049 43.32 -9.01 22.63
CA ALA A 1049 44.52 -8.64 21.90
C ALA A 1049 44.30 -8.63 20.37
N THR A 1050 43.65 -9.67 19.82
CA THR A 1050 43.31 -9.75 18.39
C THR A 1050 42.43 -8.58 17.94
N TRP A 1051 41.38 -8.26 18.71
CA TRP A 1051 40.47 -7.16 18.40
C TRP A 1051 41.19 -5.80 18.45
N ARG A 1052 42.10 -5.57 19.41
CA ARG A 1052 42.90 -4.33 19.45
C ARG A 1052 43.88 -4.22 18.28
N ALA A 1053 44.53 -5.31 17.89
CA ALA A 1053 45.39 -5.31 16.71
C ALA A 1053 44.62 -4.97 15.42
N ALA A 1054 43.39 -5.48 15.29
CA ALA A 1054 42.48 -5.10 14.20
C ALA A 1054 42.10 -3.61 14.26
N ARG A 1055 41.74 -3.09 15.45
CA ARG A 1055 41.48 -1.65 15.66
C ARG A 1055 42.65 -0.76 15.27
N GLU A 1056 43.89 -1.11 15.63
CA GLU A 1056 45.09 -0.38 15.20
C GLU A 1056 45.28 -0.41 13.68
N GLY A 1057 45.01 -1.56 13.05
CA GLY A 1057 44.98 -1.70 11.60
C GLY A 1057 43.95 -0.79 10.93
N TRP A 1058 42.71 -0.79 11.43
CA TRP A 1058 41.63 0.06 10.91
C TRP A 1058 41.93 1.55 11.09
N VAL A 1059 42.40 2.00 12.25
CA VAL A 1059 42.79 3.41 12.47
C VAL A 1059 43.86 3.86 11.49
N LYS A 1060 44.87 3.01 11.24
CA LYS A 1060 45.89 3.28 10.23
C LYS A 1060 45.28 3.40 8.82
N ALA A 1061 44.43 2.43 8.42
CA ALA A 1061 43.77 2.43 7.12
C ALA A 1061 42.84 3.64 6.94
N LEU A 1062 42.16 4.06 8.00
CA LEU A 1062 41.30 5.25 8.04
C LEU A 1062 42.09 6.54 7.78
N HIS A 1063 43.27 6.70 8.37
CA HIS A 1063 44.13 7.88 8.15
C HIS A 1063 44.94 7.84 6.85
N THR A 1064 45.09 6.68 6.19
CA THR A 1064 45.78 6.57 4.88
C THR A 1064 44.83 6.46 3.70
N HIS A 1065 43.98 5.43 3.66
CA HIS A 1065 43.05 5.14 2.57
C HIS A 1065 41.65 5.72 2.85
N GLY A 1066 41.23 5.84 4.11
CA GLY A 1066 39.98 6.52 4.46
C GLY A 1066 40.02 8.04 4.22
N TRP A 1067 41.20 8.68 4.25
CA TRP A 1067 41.34 10.14 4.15
C TRP A 1067 41.44 10.66 2.72
N ASP A 1068 40.60 11.64 2.36
CA ASP A 1068 40.57 12.28 1.03
C ASP A 1068 41.24 13.66 0.99
N GLY A 1069 41.95 14.05 2.05
CA GLY A 1069 42.69 15.33 2.13
C GLY A 1069 41.94 16.44 2.89
N GLN A 1070 40.61 16.46 2.84
CA GLN A 1070 39.76 17.41 3.59
C GLN A 1070 38.68 16.73 4.46
N TRP A 1071 38.20 15.55 4.05
CA TRP A 1071 37.22 14.74 4.77
C TRP A 1071 37.52 13.25 4.57
N PHE A 1072 36.78 12.38 5.27
CA PHE A 1072 36.87 10.94 5.10
C PHE A 1072 35.96 10.44 3.98
N ARG A 1073 36.48 9.53 3.15
CA ARG A 1073 35.71 8.80 2.14
C ARG A 1073 34.56 8.03 2.79
N ARG A 1074 33.55 7.65 2.01
CA ARG A 1074 32.39 6.88 2.50
C ARG A 1074 32.66 5.38 2.49
N ALA A 1075 33.20 4.87 1.39
CA ALA A 1075 33.42 3.45 1.15
C ALA A 1075 34.35 3.24 -0.06
N PHE A 1076 34.68 1.98 -0.33
CA PHE A 1076 35.31 1.50 -1.56
C PHE A 1076 34.45 0.40 -2.18
N PHE A 1077 34.30 0.45 -3.51
CA PHE A 1077 33.58 -0.57 -4.27
C PHE A 1077 34.36 -1.90 -4.37
N ASP A 1078 33.69 -2.98 -4.79
CA ASP A 1078 34.30 -4.30 -5.04
C ASP A 1078 35.48 -4.31 -6.04
N ASN A 1079 35.68 -3.23 -6.81
CA ASN A 1079 36.82 -3.01 -7.72
C ASN A 1079 37.93 -2.12 -7.12
N GLY A 1080 37.75 -1.58 -5.91
CA GLY A 1080 38.68 -0.68 -5.23
C GLY A 1080 38.51 0.81 -5.55
N GLU A 1081 37.54 1.22 -6.36
CA GLU A 1081 37.27 2.65 -6.60
C GLU A 1081 36.56 3.31 -5.40
N PRO A 1082 36.86 4.59 -5.09
CA PRO A 1082 36.32 5.27 -3.92
C PRO A 1082 34.90 5.82 -4.12
N LEU A 1083 34.12 5.83 -3.04
CA LEU A 1083 32.85 6.54 -2.86
C LEU A 1083 33.00 7.58 -1.73
N GLY A 1084 32.36 8.74 -1.82
CA GLY A 1084 32.49 9.80 -0.81
C GLY A 1084 33.76 10.64 -0.95
N SER A 1085 34.28 10.79 -2.17
CA SER A 1085 35.51 11.53 -2.49
C SER A 1085 35.23 12.77 -3.36
N ASP A 1086 36.08 13.79 -3.28
CA ASP A 1086 36.04 14.97 -4.16
C ASP A 1086 36.14 14.62 -5.66
N ALA A 1087 36.74 13.46 -5.97
CA ALA A 1087 36.81 12.92 -7.32
C ALA A 1087 35.46 12.39 -7.86
N ASN A 1088 34.47 12.10 -6.99
CA ASN A 1088 33.15 11.65 -7.42
C ASN A 1088 32.30 12.84 -7.90
N ALA A 1089 31.44 12.66 -8.91
CA ALA A 1089 30.51 13.71 -9.34
C ALA A 1089 29.27 13.82 -8.42
N GLU A 1090 28.87 12.69 -7.85
CA GLU A 1090 27.71 12.51 -6.96
C GLU A 1090 28.22 11.82 -5.68
N CYS A 1091 27.57 12.06 -4.53
CA CYS A 1091 28.03 11.60 -3.22
C CYS A 1091 29.53 11.94 -2.99
N LYS A 1092 29.88 13.23 -3.10
CA LYS A 1092 31.23 13.74 -2.81
C LYS A 1092 31.60 13.64 -1.34
N ILE A 1093 30.61 13.84 -0.47
CA ILE A 1093 30.75 13.74 0.99
C ILE A 1093 29.47 13.15 1.56
N ASP A 1094 29.66 12.31 2.58
CA ASP A 1094 28.60 11.68 3.38
C ASP A 1094 28.81 12.04 4.86
N MET A 1095 27.70 12.29 5.55
CA MET A 1095 27.66 12.78 6.93
C MET A 1095 28.16 11.75 7.96
N ILE A 1096 27.80 10.47 7.82
CA ILE A 1096 28.03 9.48 8.89
C ILE A 1096 29.51 9.14 9.02
N ALA A 1097 30.25 9.12 7.90
CA ALA A 1097 31.70 8.93 7.93
C ALA A 1097 32.44 10.07 8.66
N GLN A 1098 31.94 11.31 8.59
CA GLN A 1098 32.56 12.46 9.29
C GLN A 1098 32.19 12.48 10.77
N ALA A 1099 30.91 12.30 11.08
CA ALA A 1099 30.42 12.30 12.46
C ALA A 1099 31.09 11.20 13.29
N TRP A 1100 31.20 9.98 12.75
CA TRP A 1100 31.81 8.86 13.47
C TRP A 1100 33.34 8.93 13.60
N ALA A 1101 34.03 9.72 12.77
CA ALA A 1101 35.44 10.04 12.99
C ALA A 1101 35.66 10.81 14.31
N VAL A 1102 34.65 11.56 14.79
CA VAL A 1102 34.63 12.17 16.13
C VAL A 1102 34.11 11.16 17.16
N LEU A 1103 32.90 10.62 16.97
CA LEU A 1103 32.18 9.82 17.98
C LEU A 1103 32.95 8.57 18.43
N SER A 1104 33.81 8.01 17.57
CA SER A 1104 34.63 6.84 17.89
C SER A 1104 35.80 7.09 18.84
N GLY A 1105 36.19 8.36 19.05
CA GLY A 1105 37.38 8.74 19.82
C GLY A 1105 38.69 8.16 19.28
N ALA A 1106 38.71 7.65 18.04
CA ALA A 1106 39.85 6.93 17.45
C ALA A 1106 40.67 7.79 16.47
N SER A 1107 40.16 8.97 16.10
CA SER A 1107 40.85 9.95 15.25
C SER A 1107 41.46 11.09 16.09
N SER A 1108 42.03 12.10 15.42
CA SER A 1108 42.59 13.30 16.08
C SER A 1108 42.14 14.59 15.41
N ASP A 1109 42.26 15.72 16.12
CA ASP A 1109 41.84 17.06 15.68
C ASP A 1109 42.38 17.48 14.31
N ALA A 1110 43.57 16.99 13.94
CA ALA A 1110 44.18 17.21 12.63
C ALA A 1110 43.33 16.69 11.46
N TYR A 1111 42.44 15.74 11.71
CA TYR A 1111 41.53 15.14 10.73
C TYR A 1111 40.06 15.46 11.02
N THR A 1112 39.63 15.44 12.29
CA THR A 1112 38.23 15.64 12.66
C THR A 1112 37.77 17.09 12.46
N GLN A 1113 38.62 18.09 12.76
CA GLN A 1113 38.24 19.49 12.59
C GLN A 1113 38.02 19.86 11.10
N PRO A 1114 38.91 19.50 10.15
CA PRO A 1114 38.63 19.68 8.73
C PRO A 1114 37.41 18.90 8.24
N ALA A 1115 37.23 17.63 8.67
CA ALA A 1115 36.08 16.81 8.27
C ALA A 1115 34.74 17.40 8.72
N MET A 1116 34.65 17.85 9.97
CA MET A 1116 33.46 18.52 10.52
C MET A 1116 33.21 19.89 9.88
N GLN A 1117 34.28 20.62 9.51
CA GLN A 1117 34.14 21.88 8.76
C GLN A 1117 33.64 21.63 7.32
N ALA A 1118 34.12 20.60 6.64
CA ALA A 1118 33.62 20.21 5.32
C ALA A 1118 32.15 19.79 5.39
N MET A 1119 31.77 18.96 6.38
CA MET A 1119 30.38 18.59 6.66
C MET A 1119 29.50 19.82 6.87
N LYS A 1120 29.90 20.77 7.74
CA LYS A 1120 29.17 22.03 7.97
C LYS A 1120 29.01 22.88 6.70
N THR A 1121 30.01 22.90 5.84
CA THR A 1121 30.06 23.76 4.65
C THR A 1121 29.24 23.18 3.49
N LEU A 1122 29.20 21.85 3.35
CA LEU A 1122 28.61 21.17 2.20
C LEU A 1122 27.24 20.53 2.48
N LEU A 1123 26.99 20.06 3.71
CA LEU A 1123 25.81 19.26 4.05
C LEU A 1123 24.74 20.01 4.86
N ILE A 1124 25.00 21.24 5.29
CA ILE A 1124 24.03 22.06 6.05
C ILE A 1124 23.46 23.18 5.16
N ASP A 1125 22.20 23.03 4.75
CA ASP A 1125 21.44 24.11 4.10
C ASP A 1125 20.70 24.95 5.16
N ASN A 1126 21.33 26.05 5.56
CA ASN A 1126 20.75 27.02 6.50
C ASN A 1126 19.53 27.77 5.92
N SER A 1127 19.33 27.78 4.59
CA SER A 1127 18.22 28.47 3.94
C SER A 1127 16.95 27.61 3.90
N ALA A 1128 17.11 26.30 3.67
CA ALA A 1128 16.04 25.32 3.79
C ALA A 1128 15.82 24.83 5.23
N GLY A 1129 16.81 25.01 6.12
CA GLY A 1129 16.81 24.47 7.47
C GLY A 1129 17.06 22.96 7.51
N LEU A 1130 17.92 22.45 6.62
CA LEU A 1130 18.15 21.03 6.39
C LEU A 1130 19.60 20.59 6.65
N MET A 1131 19.76 19.36 7.13
CA MET A 1131 21.03 18.64 7.26
C MET A 1131 21.00 17.41 6.35
N HIS A 1132 21.62 17.51 5.18
CA HIS A 1132 21.64 16.46 4.15
C HIS A 1132 22.52 15.28 4.56
N LEU A 1133 22.09 14.04 4.28
CA LEU A 1133 22.90 12.85 4.56
C LEU A 1133 24.17 12.79 3.68
N LEU A 1134 24.05 13.18 2.41
CA LEU A 1134 25.13 13.19 1.42
C LEU A 1134 24.90 14.29 0.39
N THR A 1135 25.97 14.73 -0.30
CA THR A 1135 25.87 15.73 -1.38
C THR A 1135 26.99 15.59 -2.41
N PRO A 1136 26.76 15.91 -3.71
CA PRO A 1136 25.44 16.01 -4.34
C PRO A 1136 24.66 14.68 -4.23
N PRO A 1137 23.32 14.68 -4.28
CA PRO A 1137 22.56 13.44 -4.40
C PRO A 1137 22.90 12.69 -5.69
N PHE A 1138 22.65 11.39 -5.72
CA PHE A 1138 22.70 10.61 -6.94
C PHE A 1138 21.56 11.04 -7.87
N THR A 1139 21.89 11.40 -9.10
CA THR A 1139 20.94 11.88 -10.13
C THR A 1139 20.90 10.95 -11.34
N ASN A 1140 22.05 10.36 -11.69
CA ASN A 1140 22.16 9.41 -12.79
C ASN A 1140 21.98 7.98 -12.27
N THR A 1141 20.78 7.41 -12.44
CA THR A 1141 20.66 5.95 -12.59
C THR A 1141 21.50 5.52 -13.78
N ALA A 1142 22.12 4.34 -13.72
CA ALA A 1142 22.99 3.82 -14.77
C ALA A 1142 22.22 3.38 -16.04
N ASP A 1143 21.58 4.34 -16.72
CA ASP A 1143 20.99 4.21 -18.05
C ASP A 1143 22.09 4.30 -19.12
N THR A 1144 22.90 3.25 -19.27
CA THR A 1144 23.76 3.12 -20.46
C THR A 1144 22.95 2.69 -21.68
N VAL A 1145 22.12 3.62 -22.18
CA VAL A 1145 21.43 3.52 -23.49
C VAL A 1145 21.75 4.73 -24.36
N ASP A 1146 23.02 5.16 -24.35
CA ASP A 1146 23.57 6.14 -25.30
C ASP A 1146 24.95 5.67 -25.80
N ALA A 1147 24.93 4.55 -26.53
CA ALA A 1147 26.06 4.05 -27.33
C ALA A 1147 25.67 3.90 -28.82
N ALA A 1148 24.69 4.69 -29.28
CA ALA A 1148 24.14 4.65 -30.63
C ALA A 1148 24.69 5.73 -31.59
N GLU A 1149 25.75 6.45 -31.20
CA GLU A 1149 26.53 7.31 -32.11
C GLU A 1149 28.03 7.00 -32.04
N LYS A 1150 28.48 5.97 -32.78
CA LYS A 1150 29.80 5.78 -33.44
C LYS A 1150 30.20 4.29 -33.56
N VAL A 1151 29.67 3.59 -34.55
CA VAL A 1151 30.42 2.51 -35.24
C VAL A 1151 30.08 2.56 -36.74
N GLU A 1152 30.99 3.07 -37.55
CA GLU A 1152 30.98 2.77 -38.99
C GLU A 1152 31.60 1.39 -39.24
N LYS A 1153 30.99 0.60 -40.15
CA LYS A 1153 31.60 -0.45 -40.98
C LYS A 1153 32.50 -1.51 -40.30
N VAL A 1154 31.98 -2.75 -40.19
CA VAL A 1154 32.68 -3.98 -40.64
C VAL A 1154 31.65 -4.92 -41.29
N GLU A 1155 32.09 -5.77 -42.22
CA GLU A 1155 31.27 -6.58 -43.14
C GLU A 1155 30.89 -7.98 -42.61
N LYS A 1156 30.00 -8.64 -43.37
CA LYS A 1156 29.55 -10.05 -43.27
C LYS A 1156 30.67 -11.08 -43.19
N VAL A 1157 30.41 -12.23 -42.53
CA VAL A 1157 30.63 -13.62 -43.04
C VAL A 1157 29.52 -14.55 -42.50
N ASP A 1158 29.28 -15.67 -43.18
CA ASP A 1158 28.08 -16.52 -43.17
C ASP A 1158 28.01 -17.70 -42.15
N THR A 1159 26.78 -18.18 -41.91
CA THR A 1159 26.32 -19.59 -41.66
C THR A 1159 26.96 -20.49 -40.57
N VAL A 1160 26.10 -21.24 -39.84
CA VAL A 1160 26.00 -22.73 -39.94
C VAL A 1160 24.74 -23.29 -39.22
N GLU A 1161 24.17 -24.29 -39.90
CA GLU A 1161 23.18 -25.36 -39.64
C GLU A 1161 22.49 -25.62 -38.27
N THR A 1162 21.27 -26.15 -38.40
CA THR A 1162 20.37 -26.76 -37.40
C THR A 1162 20.50 -28.29 -37.32
N VAL A 1163 20.37 -28.91 -36.12
CA VAL A 1163 19.71 -30.25 -35.91
C VAL A 1163 19.12 -30.33 -34.47
N ASP A 1164 18.00 -31.08 -34.34
CA ASP A 1164 17.08 -31.28 -33.21
C ASP A 1164 17.57 -32.09 -31.97
N GLY A 1165 16.82 -32.00 -30.85
CA GLY A 1165 16.45 -33.21 -30.06
C GLY A 1165 16.46 -33.21 -28.50
N VAL A 1166 15.36 -32.74 -27.87
CA VAL A 1166 14.49 -33.49 -26.87
C VAL A 1166 15.17 -34.51 -25.92
N ASP A 1167 15.04 -34.51 -24.57
CA ASP A 1167 14.21 -33.77 -23.58
C ASP A 1167 14.74 -33.95 -22.12
N LYS A 1168 14.55 -32.96 -21.22
CA LYS A 1168 14.01 -33.07 -19.83
C LYS A 1168 14.10 -31.76 -19.02
N VAL A 1169 13.10 -31.52 -18.16
CA VAL A 1169 12.93 -30.31 -17.34
C VAL A 1169 13.25 -30.58 -15.87
N ASP A 1170 14.19 -29.83 -15.30
CA ASP A 1170 14.21 -29.44 -13.87
C ASP A 1170 15.19 -28.25 -13.66
N ALA A 1171 14.98 -27.52 -12.57
CA ALA A 1171 15.54 -26.19 -12.25
C ALA A 1171 17.04 -25.95 -12.56
N VAL A 1172 17.34 -25.01 -13.47
CA VAL A 1172 18.69 -24.45 -13.69
C VAL A 1172 18.65 -22.96 -14.05
N ASN A 1173 19.06 -22.09 -13.12
CA ASN A 1173 19.66 -20.79 -13.43
C ASN A 1173 21.17 -20.92 -13.20
N SER A 1174 21.89 -21.43 -14.21
CA SER A 1174 23.35 -21.42 -14.26
C SER A 1174 23.79 -20.92 -15.62
N VAL A 1175 24.62 -19.87 -15.65
CA VAL A 1175 25.33 -19.45 -16.84
C VAL A 1175 26.77 -19.91 -16.68
N ASP A 1176 27.19 -20.88 -17.50
CA ASP A 1176 28.54 -21.43 -17.47
C ASP A 1176 29.59 -20.41 -17.92
N SER A 1177 30.75 -20.44 -17.28
CA SER A 1177 31.88 -19.56 -17.55
C SER A 1177 32.88 -20.18 -18.53
N ALA A 1178 33.23 -19.50 -19.64
CA ALA A 1178 34.58 -19.54 -20.21
C ALA A 1178 34.86 -18.49 -21.30
N HIS A 1179 35.96 -17.76 -21.09
CA HIS A 1179 36.79 -16.97 -22.02
C HIS A 1179 36.65 -15.42 -22.01
N PRO A 1180 37.80 -14.70 -21.97
CA PRO A 1180 37.83 -13.27 -21.67
C PRO A 1180 37.56 -12.42 -22.91
N VAL A 1181 36.49 -11.64 -22.87
CA VAL A 1181 36.27 -10.49 -23.75
C VAL A 1181 36.49 -9.23 -22.93
N ASN A 1182 37.14 -8.21 -23.52
CA ASN A 1182 37.61 -7.01 -22.84
C ASN A 1182 36.55 -6.39 -21.90
N THR A 1183 36.99 -6.06 -20.70
CA THR A 1183 36.23 -5.34 -19.67
C THR A 1183 35.84 -3.94 -20.16
N HIS A 1184 34.64 -3.81 -20.73
CA HIS A 1184 33.94 -2.53 -20.68
C HIS A 1184 33.53 -2.26 -19.24
N THR A 1185 33.95 -1.12 -18.71
CA THR A 1185 33.69 -0.69 -17.33
C THR A 1185 32.18 -0.61 -17.06
N ALA A 1186 31.65 -1.57 -16.31
CA ALA A 1186 30.36 -1.38 -15.65
C ALA A 1186 30.52 -0.20 -14.67
N ALA A 1187 29.65 0.80 -14.78
CA ALA A 1187 29.70 1.95 -13.88
C ALA A 1187 29.44 1.49 -12.44
N ASN A 1188 30.21 1.99 -11.47
CA ASN A 1188 30.03 1.67 -10.06
C ASN A 1188 28.60 1.99 -9.63
N ASN A 1189 27.88 0.99 -9.15
CA ASN A 1189 26.50 1.13 -8.71
C ASN A 1189 26.47 0.98 -7.17
N PRO A 1190 26.16 2.04 -6.39
CA PRO A 1190 26.08 1.94 -4.94
C PRO A 1190 24.92 1.05 -4.49
N GLY A 1191 23.86 0.91 -5.28
CA GLY A 1191 22.65 0.16 -4.92
C GLY A 1191 21.38 0.95 -5.16
N TYR A 1192 20.27 0.50 -4.57
CA TYR A 1192 18.95 1.10 -4.81
C TYR A 1192 18.77 2.53 -4.26
N ILE A 1193 19.78 3.10 -3.57
CA ILE A 1193 19.82 4.51 -3.20
C ILE A 1193 19.63 5.44 -4.42
N GLN A 1194 20.15 5.06 -5.61
CA GLN A 1194 19.98 5.84 -6.84
C GLN A 1194 18.52 5.87 -7.34
N ALA A 1195 17.71 4.90 -6.95
CA ALA A 1195 16.30 4.82 -7.35
C ALA A 1195 15.42 5.82 -6.58
N TYR A 1196 15.86 6.29 -5.41
CA TYR A 1196 15.18 7.38 -4.70
C TYR A 1196 15.37 8.71 -5.45
N PRO A 1197 14.33 9.57 -5.52
CA PRO A 1197 14.49 10.92 -6.04
C PRO A 1197 15.57 11.71 -5.28
N PRO A 1198 16.31 12.61 -5.97
CA PRO A 1198 17.28 13.49 -5.32
C PRO A 1198 16.64 14.29 -4.17
N GLY A 1199 17.34 14.40 -3.04
CA GLY A 1199 16.85 15.11 -1.85
C GLY A 1199 15.80 14.35 -1.03
N VAL A 1200 15.49 13.09 -1.39
CA VAL A 1200 14.50 12.25 -0.71
C VAL A 1200 15.18 11.07 -0.04
N ARG A 1201 14.73 10.74 1.19
CA ARG A 1201 15.20 9.55 1.92
C ARG A 1201 16.73 9.58 2.08
N GLU A 1202 17.41 8.45 1.92
CA GLU A 1202 18.86 8.34 2.02
C GLU A 1202 19.61 9.04 0.85
N ASN A 1203 18.94 9.33 -0.28
CA ASN A 1203 19.56 9.99 -1.45
C ASN A 1203 19.66 11.52 -1.29
N GLY A 1204 20.49 11.96 -0.36
CA GLY A 1204 20.75 13.38 -0.08
C GLY A 1204 19.59 14.12 0.60
N GLY A 1205 18.56 13.41 1.08
CA GLY A 1205 17.56 13.98 1.98
C GLY A 1205 18.12 14.20 3.39
N GLN A 1206 17.36 14.89 4.23
CA GLN A 1206 17.65 14.91 5.67
C GLN A 1206 17.21 13.60 6.31
N TYR A 1207 18.17 12.81 6.75
CA TYR A 1207 17.93 11.61 7.54
C TYR A 1207 18.18 11.90 9.02
N ASN A 1208 17.11 12.16 9.77
CA ASN A 1208 17.18 12.66 11.15
C ASN A 1208 18.10 11.84 12.07
N HIS A 1209 18.20 10.53 11.87
CA HIS A 1209 19.09 9.67 12.64
C HIS A 1209 20.58 10.03 12.44
N ALA A 1210 21.04 10.16 11.19
CA ALA A 1210 22.40 10.62 10.91
C ALA A 1210 22.64 12.07 11.37
N ALA A 1211 21.63 12.94 11.21
CA ALA A 1211 21.71 14.33 11.68
C ALA A 1211 21.90 14.41 13.21
N VAL A 1212 21.27 13.52 13.99
CA VAL A 1212 21.50 13.42 15.45
C VAL A 1212 22.94 13.02 15.75
N TRP A 1213 23.54 12.08 15.02
CA TRP A 1213 24.97 11.76 15.17
C TRP A 1213 25.88 12.93 14.83
N ALA A 1214 25.58 13.70 13.77
CA ALA A 1214 26.32 14.91 13.44
C ALA A 1214 26.23 15.98 14.54
N LEU A 1215 25.06 16.13 15.18
CA LEU A 1215 24.88 17.00 16.35
C LEU A 1215 25.64 16.50 17.58
N MET A 1216 25.65 15.18 17.83
CA MET A 1216 26.45 14.57 18.91
C MET A 1216 27.96 14.77 18.69
N ALA A 1217 28.44 14.55 17.47
CA ALA A 1217 29.83 14.79 17.07
C ALA A 1217 30.21 16.26 17.28
N GLN A 1218 29.34 17.18 16.86
CA GLN A 1218 29.55 18.62 17.06
C GLN A 1218 29.56 19.01 18.55
N ALA A 1219 28.73 18.38 19.38
CA ALA A 1219 28.73 18.63 20.82
C ALA A 1219 30.00 18.10 21.52
N GLN A 1220 30.62 17.03 21.00
CA GLN A 1220 31.88 16.49 21.52
C GLN A 1220 33.11 17.30 21.10
N SER A 1221 33.12 17.89 19.89
CA SER A 1221 34.26 18.64 19.36
C SER A 1221 34.38 20.09 19.86
N GLY A 1222 33.34 20.61 20.53
CA GLY A 1222 33.19 22.03 20.87
C GLY A 1222 32.74 22.90 19.70
#